data_AF-A2F9P8-F1
#
_entry.id   AF-A2F9P8-F1
#
_cell.length_a   1.000
_cell.length_b   1.000
_cell.length_c   1.000
_cell.angle_alpha   90.00
_cell.angle_beta   90.00
_cell.angle_gamma   90.00
#
_symmetry.space_group_name_H-M   'P 1'
#
loop_
_entity.id
_entity.type
_entity.pdbx_description
1 polymer ?
#
loop_
_entity_poly.entity_id
_entity_poly.type
_entity_poly.pdbx_seq_one_letter_code
_entity_poly.pdbx_strand_id
1 'polypeptide(L)'
;MSECTKLTFLNYAIFHKCKYLRSVQLPPNLLRIGSACFQDTTSLTKIDLPNSVTTIDGWTSIGRVFGNSALSQININVDSNLNYLGGDAFTSCKLTFFFIPWKLTKLEASCFAGCPLNEIVIDERNTAFKTDGKIIYTGTNNNTLLFISSTKTGSYTVPSYVSTVGTAAIRGGKLSEIIMPENVKTLNAWCLSGNPITTFTFPSGVTTVPGSMFYGCENLITVYFTNKITKILYRAFYNCVLLKNVELPSNLTELGSEAFYNCISLKSISLPESLETLGDGVFLLTRGLTISLQNPNLVIDDFTMYRDNNQTLFTYLGSNQNYNITVKSSCTLIAPKTFLQKKLQNVYFSNNENMTIGAYAFDSSLIKSIVMPPGLNTIESYALQNCKILENVTFLGNQLKSIPEYCFYKNSNLKYIKLPTSIESIGNYAFQECPLLGDIGISSLNLLTSIGISAFKSSGLTTANLSPSVRTIGSSAFSGSSITSLTISCDIPQYMCQFCTSLTTLEMQAGIVEINIYAFSGCTSLIGFTIPTNLQTIGSFSFQNCEVLENVNMATNGNLNSVAGGSFQGCYKLKEIHLSPMEENFSFYNGALMNFNQTQLIVFIPYSDIKNFVVPSEMEVIGSNAFMGSPKLMRVFFSGNRINRINYQAFKDCSNLNLVFFASSKIEVTFGTEVFLGCNNLKKCGSFSVPPSVKTTLLEQGIPSIAFKDDCETSVTCKIRPDFKISSAYLFPFITMNV
;
A
#
# COMPACT_ATOMS: atom_id res chain seq x y z
N MET A 1 12.01 27.29 -20.48
CA MET A 1 13.14 26.62 -19.82
C MET A 1 14.48 26.97 -20.46
N SER A 2 14.52 27.20 -21.77
CA SER A 2 15.71 27.60 -22.56
C SER A 2 16.45 28.84 -22.06
N GLU A 3 15.81 29.77 -21.35
CA GLU A 3 16.49 30.95 -20.79
C GLU A 3 17.05 30.74 -19.37
N CYS A 4 16.80 29.57 -18.75
CA CYS A 4 17.19 29.32 -17.37
C CYS A 4 18.65 28.85 -17.27
N THR A 5 19.58 29.79 -17.08
CA THR A 5 21.03 29.49 -17.02
C THR A 5 21.50 28.86 -15.71
N LYS A 6 20.68 28.90 -14.65
CA LYS A 6 21.00 28.34 -13.33
C LYS A 6 20.64 26.87 -13.16
N LEU A 7 19.79 26.32 -14.05
CA LEU A 7 19.30 24.95 -13.93
C LEU A 7 20.30 23.98 -14.56
N THR A 8 21.03 23.25 -13.70
CA THR A 8 22.09 22.31 -14.12
C THR A 8 21.70 20.85 -14.02
N PHE A 9 20.58 20.52 -13.36
CA PHE A 9 20.10 19.15 -13.21
C PHE A 9 18.57 19.08 -13.34
N LEU A 10 18.09 18.23 -14.25
CA LEU A 10 16.70 17.81 -14.25
C LEU A 10 16.55 16.63 -13.29
N ASN A 11 16.00 16.94 -12.10
CA ASN A 11 15.74 15.96 -11.06
C ASN A 11 14.78 14.85 -11.53
N TYR A 12 14.64 13.84 -10.69
CA TYR A 12 13.88 12.64 -10.98
C TYR A 12 12.38 12.90 -11.19
N ALA A 13 11.79 12.16 -12.13
CA ALA A 13 10.35 12.11 -12.40
C ALA A 13 9.64 13.46 -12.71
N ILE A 14 10.36 14.53 -13.07
CA ILE A 14 9.78 15.87 -13.31
C ILE A 14 8.66 15.87 -14.36
N PHE A 15 8.81 15.13 -15.46
CA PHE A 15 7.81 14.99 -16.52
C PHE A 15 7.25 13.56 -16.62
N HIS A 16 7.36 12.78 -15.54
CA HIS A 16 6.86 11.42 -15.50
C HIS A 16 5.35 11.39 -15.78
N LYS A 17 4.91 10.56 -16.74
CA LYS A 17 3.51 10.44 -17.19
C LYS A 17 2.89 11.76 -17.70
N CYS A 18 3.69 12.73 -18.12
CA CYS A 18 3.19 13.90 -18.86
C CYS A 18 2.78 13.51 -20.29
N LYS A 19 1.70 12.75 -20.42
CA LYS A 19 1.24 12.11 -21.68
C LYS A 19 0.97 13.08 -22.82
N TYR A 20 0.70 14.35 -22.51
CA TYR A 20 0.39 15.42 -23.48
C TYR A 20 1.57 16.36 -23.76
N LEU A 21 2.73 16.16 -23.14
CA LEU A 21 3.93 16.95 -23.43
C LEU A 21 4.37 16.67 -24.86
N ARG A 22 4.31 17.68 -25.75
CA ARG A 22 4.66 17.54 -27.17
C ARG A 22 6.07 18.00 -27.50
N SER A 23 6.59 18.95 -26.73
CA SER A 23 7.91 19.56 -26.94
C SER A 23 8.46 20.08 -25.62
N VAL A 24 9.78 20.05 -25.47
CA VAL A 24 10.48 20.67 -24.35
C VAL A 24 11.77 21.31 -24.87
N GLN A 25 12.05 22.54 -24.46
CA GLN A 25 13.34 23.18 -24.70
C GLN A 25 14.19 23.08 -23.44
N LEU A 26 15.29 22.33 -23.52
CA LEU A 26 16.16 22.09 -22.38
C LEU A 26 17.03 23.34 -22.08
N PRO A 27 17.35 23.59 -20.80
CA PRO A 27 18.23 24.71 -20.41
C PRO A 27 19.66 24.57 -20.97
N PRO A 28 20.33 25.69 -21.32
CA PRO A 28 21.62 25.66 -22.02
C PRO A 28 22.81 25.24 -21.16
N ASN A 29 22.69 25.33 -19.83
CA ASN A 29 23.73 24.92 -18.86
C ASN A 29 23.38 23.59 -18.16
N LEU A 30 22.43 22.83 -18.71
CA LEU A 30 22.01 21.56 -18.14
C LEU A 30 23.15 20.54 -18.21
N LEU A 31 23.54 19.95 -17.10
CA LEU A 31 24.62 18.97 -17.02
C LEU A 31 24.11 17.53 -16.98
N ARG A 32 22.96 17.30 -16.33
CA ARG A 32 22.45 15.94 -16.07
C ARG A 32 20.93 15.83 -16.23
N ILE A 33 20.48 14.69 -16.75
CA ILE A 33 19.05 14.30 -16.81
C ILE A 33 18.84 13.06 -15.92
N GLY A 34 18.02 13.20 -14.87
CA GLY A 34 17.77 12.16 -13.88
C GLY A 34 16.81 11.06 -14.34
N SER A 35 16.87 9.90 -13.67
CA SER A 35 15.92 8.79 -13.87
C SER A 35 14.45 9.22 -13.81
N ALA A 36 13.60 8.51 -14.55
CA ALA A 36 12.16 8.76 -14.67
C ALA A 36 11.74 10.13 -15.24
N CYS A 37 12.69 11.02 -15.58
CA CYS A 37 12.40 12.42 -15.92
C CYS A 37 11.37 12.57 -17.04
N PHE A 38 11.44 11.76 -18.10
CA PHE A 38 10.53 11.76 -19.25
C PHE A 38 9.85 10.40 -19.46
N GLN A 39 9.74 9.58 -18.42
CA GLN A 39 9.10 8.27 -18.54
C GLN A 39 7.61 8.40 -18.87
N ASP A 40 7.11 7.51 -19.73
CA ASP A 40 5.69 7.46 -20.13
C ASP A 40 5.19 8.79 -20.75
N THR A 41 6.09 9.56 -21.39
CA THR A 41 5.76 10.75 -22.18
C THR A 41 5.32 10.35 -23.59
N THR A 42 4.04 10.00 -23.73
CA THR A 42 3.49 9.39 -24.96
C THR A 42 3.23 10.35 -26.12
N SER A 43 3.42 11.66 -25.94
CA SER A 43 3.31 12.67 -27.02
C SER A 43 4.63 13.36 -27.38
N LEU A 44 5.70 13.14 -26.61
CA LEU A 44 6.98 13.80 -26.82
C LEU A 44 7.79 13.00 -27.83
N THR A 45 7.89 13.51 -29.06
CA THR A 45 8.52 12.77 -30.17
C THR A 45 9.97 13.20 -30.43
N LYS A 46 10.35 14.41 -30.02
CA LYS A 46 11.66 14.99 -30.29
C LYS A 46 12.22 15.75 -29.09
N ILE A 47 13.53 15.62 -28.85
CA ILE A 47 14.31 16.44 -27.92
C ILE A 47 15.60 16.92 -28.60
N ASP A 48 15.95 18.18 -28.37
CA ASP A 48 17.27 18.73 -28.69
C ASP A 48 18.13 18.74 -27.41
N LEU A 49 19.27 18.04 -27.42
CA LEU A 49 20.16 17.91 -26.27
C LEU A 49 21.19 19.05 -26.25
N PRO A 50 21.22 19.89 -25.19
CA PRO A 50 22.23 20.94 -25.05
C PRO A 50 23.65 20.35 -24.98
N ASN A 51 24.63 21.07 -25.54
CA ASN A 51 26.04 20.63 -25.51
C ASN A 51 26.60 20.49 -24.10
N SER A 52 26.02 21.19 -23.11
CA SER A 52 26.42 21.12 -21.71
C SER A 52 26.14 19.78 -21.04
N VAL A 53 25.21 18.96 -21.56
CA VAL A 53 24.79 17.72 -20.90
C VAL A 53 25.94 16.72 -20.95
N THR A 54 26.40 16.28 -19.79
CA THR A 54 27.45 15.26 -19.64
C THR A 54 26.88 13.89 -19.34
N THR A 55 25.67 13.82 -18.78
CA THR A 55 25.14 12.59 -18.16
C THR A 55 23.65 12.44 -18.40
N ILE A 56 23.25 11.29 -18.94
CA ILE A 56 21.87 10.81 -18.92
C ILE A 56 21.83 9.56 -18.05
N ASP A 57 21.07 9.60 -16.97
CA ASP A 57 20.99 8.52 -15.99
C ASP A 57 20.38 7.23 -16.57
N GLY A 58 20.56 6.11 -15.86
CA GLY A 58 19.93 4.84 -16.18
C GLY A 58 18.65 4.58 -15.40
N TRP A 59 18.26 3.30 -15.34
CA TRP A 59 17.19 2.79 -14.48
C TRP A 59 17.57 2.87 -13.00
N THR A 60 16.61 3.28 -12.19
CA THR A 60 16.63 3.20 -10.72
C THR A 60 15.27 2.70 -10.22
N SER A 61 15.12 2.51 -8.91
CA SER A 61 13.85 2.07 -8.30
C SER A 61 12.66 2.98 -8.63
N ILE A 62 12.89 4.23 -9.02
CA ILE A 62 11.86 5.20 -9.39
C ILE A 62 11.56 5.25 -10.89
N GLY A 63 12.39 4.66 -11.76
CA GLY A 63 12.10 4.54 -13.19
C GLY A 63 13.29 4.73 -14.15
N ARG A 64 12.97 4.91 -15.44
CA ARG A 64 13.90 5.05 -16.58
C ARG A 64 13.78 6.44 -17.18
N VAL A 65 14.87 7.06 -17.64
CA VAL A 65 14.81 8.48 -18.09
C VAL A 65 13.74 8.71 -19.15
N PHE A 66 13.79 7.97 -20.27
CA PHE A 66 12.85 8.08 -21.39
C PHE A 66 11.99 6.83 -21.56
N GLY A 67 11.94 5.94 -20.57
CA GLY A 67 11.28 4.63 -20.70
C GLY A 67 9.83 4.74 -21.19
N ASN A 68 9.46 3.89 -22.16
CA ASN A 68 8.13 3.87 -22.79
C ASN A 68 7.66 5.21 -23.39
N SER A 69 8.57 6.16 -23.64
CA SER A 69 8.21 7.43 -24.28
C SER A 69 7.93 7.26 -25.77
N ALA A 70 7.24 8.24 -26.36
CA ALA A 70 7.07 8.33 -27.82
C ALA A 70 8.29 8.92 -28.53
N LEU A 71 9.41 9.12 -27.83
CA LEU A 71 10.59 9.78 -28.35
C LEU A 71 11.15 8.99 -29.52
N SER A 72 11.06 9.58 -30.72
CA SER A 72 11.54 9.01 -31.99
C SER A 72 12.83 9.68 -32.48
N GLN A 73 13.14 10.87 -31.97
CA GLN A 73 14.33 11.62 -32.34
C GLN A 73 14.96 12.30 -31.11
N ILE A 74 16.28 12.16 -30.99
CA ILE A 74 17.10 12.97 -30.10
C ILE A 74 18.24 13.60 -30.90
N ASN A 75 18.33 14.92 -30.87
CA ASN A 75 19.39 15.64 -31.57
C ASN A 75 20.56 15.85 -30.63
N ILE A 76 21.71 15.28 -30.99
CA ILE A 76 22.97 15.39 -30.27
C ILE A 76 23.98 16.03 -31.22
N ASN A 77 24.57 17.14 -30.80
CA ASN A 77 25.57 17.85 -31.61
C ASN A 77 26.92 17.10 -31.57
N VAL A 78 27.71 17.27 -32.64
CA VAL A 78 29.07 16.74 -32.79
C VAL A 78 30.01 17.18 -31.66
N ASP A 79 29.77 18.36 -31.07
CA ASP A 79 30.54 18.94 -29.95
C ASP A 79 29.88 18.73 -28.58
N SER A 80 28.91 17.80 -28.47
CA SER A 80 28.26 17.47 -27.21
C SER A 80 29.26 17.00 -26.13
N ASN A 81 29.04 17.44 -24.88
CA ASN A 81 29.80 16.98 -23.72
C ASN A 81 29.30 15.64 -23.14
N LEU A 82 28.34 14.98 -23.79
CA LEU A 82 27.76 13.74 -23.30
C LEU A 82 28.85 12.69 -23.15
N ASN A 83 29.10 12.27 -21.92
CA ASN A 83 30.15 11.32 -21.56
C ASN A 83 29.62 9.98 -21.07
N TYR A 84 28.46 10.00 -20.42
CA TYR A 84 27.81 8.82 -19.83
C TYR A 84 26.35 8.71 -20.23
N LEU A 85 25.96 7.51 -20.65
CA LEU A 85 24.59 7.14 -20.93
C LEU A 85 24.24 5.82 -20.22
N GLY A 86 23.36 5.93 -19.22
CA GLY A 86 23.03 4.83 -18.31
C GLY A 86 22.11 3.76 -18.91
N GLY A 87 22.12 2.58 -18.26
CA GLY A 87 21.36 1.42 -18.69
C GLY A 87 19.86 1.67 -18.67
N ASP A 88 19.15 1.12 -19.65
CA ASP A 88 17.72 1.28 -19.85
C ASP A 88 17.20 2.73 -20.01
N ALA A 89 18.07 3.73 -20.24
CA ALA A 89 17.65 5.13 -20.33
C ALA A 89 16.61 5.37 -21.43
N PHE A 90 16.72 4.70 -22.57
CA PHE A 90 15.79 4.78 -23.70
C PHE A 90 14.94 3.52 -23.90
N THR A 91 14.82 2.63 -22.90
CA THR A 91 14.11 1.36 -23.10
C THR A 91 12.68 1.56 -23.61
N SER A 92 12.34 0.83 -24.67
CA SER A 92 11.04 0.86 -25.34
C SER A 92 10.62 2.24 -25.90
N CYS A 93 11.60 3.13 -26.16
CA CYS A 93 11.37 4.35 -26.95
C CYS A 93 11.12 4.03 -28.42
N LYS A 94 10.77 5.07 -29.20
CA LYS A 94 10.55 4.98 -30.65
C LYS A 94 11.75 5.46 -31.47
N LEU A 95 12.93 5.59 -30.85
CA LEU A 95 14.14 6.08 -31.50
C LEU A 95 14.49 5.21 -32.72
N THR A 96 14.61 5.85 -33.88
CA THR A 96 15.03 5.20 -35.13
C THR A 96 16.46 5.55 -35.53
N PHE A 97 17.04 6.59 -34.94
CA PHE A 97 18.39 7.05 -35.19
C PHE A 97 19.05 7.45 -33.88
N PHE A 98 20.35 7.18 -33.73
CA PHE A 98 21.13 7.69 -32.62
C PHE A 98 22.55 8.07 -33.06
N PHE A 99 22.99 9.26 -32.66
CA PHE A 99 24.36 9.74 -32.88
C PHE A 99 25.18 9.64 -31.59
N ILE A 100 26.34 9.00 -31.67
CA ILE A 100 27.29 8.84 -30.56
C ILE A 100 28.40 9.90 -30.73
N PRO A 101 28.44 10.95 -29.89
CA PRO A 101 29.48 11.99 -29.97
C PRO A 101 30.82 11.47 -29.47
N TRP A 102 31.91 12.15 -29.84
CA TRP A 102 33.28 11.68 -29.52
C TRP A 102 33.61 11.61 -28.02
N LYS A 103 32.94 12.41 -27.19
CA LYS A 103 33.13 12.41 -25.72
C LYS A 103 32.37 11.30 -25.00
N LEU A 104 31.44 10.62 -25.67
CA LEU A 104 30.70 9.52 -25.08
C LEU A 104 31.63 8.32 -25.02
N THR A 105 32.09 7.98 -23.82
CA THR A 105 33.02 6.87 -23.57
C THR A 105 32.42 5.78 -22.67
N LYS A 106 31.29 6.07 -22.00
CA LYS A 106 30.58 5.12 -21.15
C LYS A 106 29.13 4.97 -21.61
N LEU A 107 28.85 3.87 -22.28
CA LEU A 107 27.53 3.50 -22.77
C LEU A 107 27.16 2.14 -22.19
N GLU A 108 26.09 2.09 -21.39
CA GLU A 108 25.58 0.82 -20.88
C GLU A 108 24.70 0.11 -21.93
N ALA A 109 24.96 -1.18 -22.13
CA ALA A 109 24.40 -1.96 -23.23
C ALA A 109 22.85 -2.04 -23.28
N SER A 110 22.17 -2.00 -22.13
CA SER A 110 20.69 -2.02 -22.08
C SER A 110 20.03 -0.70 -22.48
N CYS A 111 20.80 0.37 -22.74
CA CYS A 111 20.28 1.71 -22.94
C CYS A 111 19.17 1.81 -23.99
N PHE A 112 19.33 1.08 -25.10
CA PHE A 112 18.41 1.11 -26.24
C PHE A 112 17.51 -0.13 -26.34
N ALA A 113 17.34 -0.89 -25.25
CA ALA A 113 16.55 -2.13 -25.27
C ALA A 113 15.14 -1.87 -25.82
N GLY A 114 14.73 -2.61 -26.86
CA GLY A 114 13.44 -2.43 -27.53
C GLY A 114 13.27 -1.16 -28.36
N CYS A 115 14.32 -0.36 -28.60
CA CYS A 115 14.28 0.74 -29.56
C CYS A 115 14.42 0.24 -31.00
N PRO A 116 13.63 0.75 -31.96
CA PRO A 116 13.71 0.38 -33.36
C PRO A 116 14.79 1.19 -34.12
N LEU A 117 16.04 1.19 -33.64
CA LEU A 117 17.14 1.92 -34.27
C LEU A 117 17.45 1.36 -35.68
N ASN A 118 17.18 2.14 -36.72
CA ASN A 118 17.52 1.79 -38.10
C ASN A 118 18.97 2.15 -38.43
N GLU A 119 19.50 3.16 -37.77
CA GLU A 119 20.83 3.71 -38.03
C GLU A 119 21.47 4.24 -36.74
N ILE A 120 22.75 3.97 -36.60
CA ILE A 120 23.62 4.45 -35.53
C ILE A 120 24.85 5.03 -36.21
N VAL A 121 25.14 6.29 -35.89
CA VAL A 121 26.33 6.98 -36.41
C VAL A 121 27.22 7.32 -35.23
N ILE A 122 28.51 7.05 -35.38
CA ILE A 122 29.54 7.34 -34.39
C ILE A 122 30.43 8.43 -34.97
N ASP A 123 30.71 9.47 -34.17
CA ASP A 123 31.70 10.49 -34.51
C ASP A 123 33.07 9.85 -34.80
N GLU A 124 33.73 10.24 -35.89
CA GLU A 124 35.03 9.68 -36.30
C GLU A 124 36.13 9.83 -35.24
N ARG A 125 36.01 10.82 -34.34
CA ARG A 125 36.93 11.06 -33.22
C ARG A 125 36.66 10.13 -32.03
N ASN A 126 35.52 9.42 -32.02
CA ASN A 126 35.20 8.48 -30.95
C ASN A 126 36.03 7.20 -31.10
N THR A 127 36.90 6.94 -30.12
CA THR A 127 37.75 5.74 -30.09
C THR A 127 37.22 4.63 -29.19
N ALA A 128 36.10 4.87 -28.48
CA ALA A 128 35.52 3.94 -27.52
C ALA A 128 34.55 2.93 -28.15
N PHE A 129 33.94 3.30 -29.29
CA PHE A 129 32.90 2.52 -29.94
C PHE A 129 33.13 2.38 -31.44
N LYS A 130 32.66 1.26 -32.00
CA LYS A 130 32.58 1.02 -33.44
C LYS A 130 31.18 0.55 -33.82
N THR A 131 30.71 0.89 -35.02
CA THR A 131 29.41 0.45 -35.52
C THR A 131 29.48 0.00 -36.98
N ASP A 132 28.54 -0.85 -37.38
CA ASP A 132 28.20 -1.19 -38.76
C ASP A 132 26.85 -0.57 -39.20
N GLY A 133 26.37 0.40 -38.43
CA GLY A 133 25.09 1.09 -38.62
C GLY A 133 23.96 0.56 -37.73
N LYS A 134 23.97 -0.71 -37.31
CA LYS A 134 22.91 -1.26 -36.42
C LYS A 134 23.44 -1.94 -35.16
N ILE A 135 24.74 -2.17 -35.10
CA ILE A 135 25.43 -2.86 -34.02
C ILE A 135 26.45 -1.92 -33.41
N ILE A 136 26.64 -1.98 -32.10
CA ILE A 136 27.71 -1.27 -31.40
C ILE A 136 28.68 -2.28 -30.81
N TYR A 137 29.96 -2.10 -31.09
CA TYR A 137 31.07 -2.82 -30.50
C TYR A 137 31.91 -1.89 -29.63
N THR A 138 32.56 -2.43 -28.60
CA THR A 138 33.46 -1.72 -27.69
C THR A 138 34.57 -2.64 -27.19
N GLY A 139 35.41 -2.14 -26.28
CA GLY A 139 36.54 -2.85 -25.69
C GLY A 139 37.77 -2.85 -26.60
N THR A 140 38.85 -3.46 -26.10
CA THR A 140 40.12 -3.54 -26.83
C THR A 140 39.91 -4.25 -28.16
N ASN A 141 40.30 -3.62 -29.26
CA ASN A 141 40.11 -4.12 -30.63
C ASN A 141 38.64 -4.43 -30.99
N ASN A 142 37.66 -3.78 -30.33
CA ASN A 142 36.22 -4.00 -30.55
C ASN A 142 35.76 -5.44 -30.24
N ASN A 143 36.42 -6.10 -29.28
CA ASN A 143 36.15 -7.49 -28.92
C ASN A 143 34.85 -7.70 -28.11
N THR A 144 34.11 -6.64 -27.78
CA THR A 144 32.87 -6.71 -27.01
C THR A 144 31.69 -6.28 -27.86
N LEU A 145 30.72 -7.18 -28.06
CA LEU A 145 29.41 -6.84 -28.63
C LEU A 145 28.57 -6.14 -27.56
N LEU A 146 28.32 -4.84 -27.74
CA LEU A 146 27.61 -4.01 -26.76
C LEU A 146 26.11 -3.93 -27.03
N PHE A 147 25.70 -3.82 -28.29
CA PHE A 147 24.28 -3.65 -28.64
C PHE A 147 23.99 -4.11 -30.06
N ILE A 148 22.84 -4.76 -30.27
CA ILE A 148 22.22 -5.01 -31.58
C ILE A 148 20.83 -4.39 -31.59
N SER A 149 20.55 -3.60 -32.62
CA SER A 149 19.22 -3.04 -32.82
C SER A 149 18.14 -4.10 -33.00
N SER A 150 16.97 -3.87 -32.37
CA SER A 150 15.77 -4.69 -32.53
C SER A 150 15.20 -4.71 -33.96
N THR A 151 15.69 -3.84 -34.85
CA THR A 151 15.35 -3.84 -36.28
C THR A 151 16.12 -4.89 -37.07
N LYS A 152 17.18 -5.49 -36.50
CA LYS A 152 17.87 -6.64 -37.08
C LYS A 152 17.03 -7.90 -36.85
N THR A 153 16.69 -8.58 -37.94
CA THR A 153 15.87 -9.80 -37.94
C THR A 153 16.61 -10.95 -38.62
N GLY A 154 16.07 -12.16 -38.48
CA GLY A 154 16.61 -13.37 -39.10
C GLY A 154 17.80 -13.95 -38.33
N SER A 155 18.71 -14.61 -39.06
CA SER A 155 19.93 -15.18 -38.50
C SER A 155 21.04 -14.14 -38.37
N TYR A 156 21.84 -14.25 -37.31
CA TYR A 156 23.00 -13.39 -37.06
C TYR A 156 24.19 -14.19 -36.54
N THR A 157 25.33 -14.06 -37.21
CA THR A 157 26.61 -14.62 -36.77
C THR A 157 27.42 -13.55 -36.05
N VAL A 158 27.76 -13.80 -34.79
CA VAL A 158 28.66 -12.93 -34.04
C VAL A 158 30.06 -12.98 -34.68
N PRO A 159 30.73 -11.83 -34.92
CA PRO A 159 32.05 -11.82 -35.54
C PRO A 159 33.12 -12.56 -34.73
N SER A 160 34.06 -13.22 -35.41
CA SER A 160 35.13 -14.03 -34.80
C SER A 160 36.19 -13.26 -34.00
N TYR A 161 36.13 -11.94 -33.97
CA TYR A 161 36.96 -11.12 -33.08
C TYR A 161 36.26 -10.79 -31.74
N VAL A 162 34.97 -11.11 -31.60
CA VAL A 162 34.19 -10.82 -30.38
C VAL A 162 34.43 -11.90 -29.33
N SER A 163 35.10 -11.56 -28.22
CA SER A 163 35.28 -12.47 -27.09
C SER A 163 34.20 -12.33 -26.01
N THR A 164 33.46 -11.22 -26.01
CA THR A 164 32.50 -10.87 -24.95
C THR A 164 31.18 -10.37 -25.54
N VAL A 165 30.05 -10.89 -25.05
CA VAL A 165 28.71 -10.36 -25.32
C VAL A 165 28.22 -9.62 -24.06
N GLY A 166 28.05 -8.30 -24.18
CA GLY A 166 27.70 -7.41 -23.09
C GLY A 166 26.31 -7.66 -22.47
N THR A 167 26.07 -7.06 -21.32
CA THR A 167 24.81 -7.17 -20.57
C THR A 167 23.65 -6.67 -21.43
N ALA A 168 22.59 -7.44 -21.63
CA ALA A 168 21.45 -7.04 -22.47
C ALA A 168 21.78 -6.66 -23.93
N ALA A 169 22.94 -7.06 -24.47
CA ALA A 169 23.39 -6.64 -25.80
C ALA A 169 22.41 -6.93 -26.95
N ILE A 170 21.61 -8.00 -26.83
CA ILE A 170 20.62 -8.42 -27.83
C ILE A 170 19.21 -8.45 -27.18
N ARG A 171 18.97 -7.72 -26.09
CA ARG A 171 17.69 -7.79 -25.35
C ARG A 171 16.52 -7.24 -26.17
N GLY A 172 15.42 -8.00 -26.21
CA GLY A 172 14.19 -7.64 -26.92
C GLY A 172 14.37 -7.57 -28.43
N GLY A 173 15.36 -8.30 -28.97
CA GLY A 173 15.62 -8.39 -30.39
C GLY A 173 14.58 -9.23 -31.14
N LYS A 174 14.74 -9.28 -32.48
CA LYS A 174 13.87 -10.04 -33.39
C LYS A 174 14.65 -11.10 -34.18
N LEU A 175 15.76 -11.56 -33.62
CA LEU A 175 16.62 -12.57 -34.24
C LEU A 175 16.03 -13.96 -34.02
N SER A 176 15.90 -14.72 -35.10
CA SER A 176 15.40 -16.10 -35.06
C SER A 176 16.51 -17.13 -34.82
N GLU A 177 17.77 -16.74 -35.07
CA GLU A 177 18.95 -17.57 -34.87
C GLU A 177 20.16 -16.68 -34.53
N ILE A 178 21.00 -17.15 -33.61
CA ILE A 178 22.24 -16.47 -33.21
C ILE A 178 23.37 -17.51 -33.19
N ILE A 179 24.38 -17.30 -34.03
CA ILE A 179 25.53 -18.19 -34.17
C ILE A 179 26.71 -17.57 -33.43
N MET A 180 27.16 -18.25 -32.37
CA MET A 180 28.30 -17.84 -31.54
C MET A 180 29.59 -18.50 -32.03
N PRO A 181 30.66 -17.75 -32.33
CA PRO A 181 31.95 -18.33 -32.65
C PRO A 181 32.69 -18.80 -31.39
N GLU A 182 33.62 -19.75 -31.54
CA GLU A 182 34.34 -20.40 -30.43
C GLU A 182 35.19 -19.47 -29.58
N ASN A 183 35.56 -18.29 -30.10
CA ASN A 183 36.35 -17.30 -29.40
C ASN A 183 35.54 -16.50 -28.35
N VAL A 184 34.20 -16.62 -28.34
CA VAL A 184 33.36 -16.04 -27.29
C VAL A 184 33.57 -16.80 -25.98
N LYS A 185 34.10 -16.10 -24.97
CA LYS A 185 34.41 -16.64 -23.64
C LYS A 185 33.47 -16.11 -22.57
N THR A 186 32.90 -14.93 -22.77
CA THR A 186 32.09 -14.25 -21.76
C THR A 186 30.75 -13.85 -22.34
N LEU A 187 29.68 -14.28 -21.67
CA LEU A 187 28.32 -13.81 -21.88
C LEU A 187 27.90 -13.10 -20.59
N ASN A 188 27.19 -11.98 -20.69
CA ASN A 188 26.70 -11.26 -19.52
C ASN A 188 25.19 -11.39 -19.36
N ALA A 189 24.68 -10.98 -18.19
CA ALA A 189 23.28 -11.07 -17.83
C ALA A 189 22.36 -10.43 -18.89
N TRP A 190 21.15 -11.00 -19.07
CA TRP A 190 20.14 -10.50 -20.01
C TRP A 190 20.52 -10.48 -21.49
N CYS A 191 21.71 -10.94 -21.89
CA CYS A 191 22.26 -10.65 -23.22
C CYS A 191 21.39 -11.14 -24.39
N LEU A 192 20.61 -12.20 -24.22
CA LEU A 192 19.70 -12.74 -25.24
C LEU A 192 18.21 -12.65 -24.85
N SER A 193 17.86 -11.95 -23.78
CA SER A 193 16.50 -11.93 -23.22
C SER A 193 15.47 -11.45 -24.27
N GLY A 194 14.34 -12.15 -24.37
CA GLY A 194 13.21 -11.74 -25.20
C GLY A 194 13.39 -11.92 -26.71
N ASN A 195 14.38 -12.70 -27.15
CA ASN A 195 14.51 -13.03 -28.58
C ASN A 195 13.63 -14.23 -28.98
N PRO A 196 13.11 -14.25 -30.21
CA PRO A 196 12.33 -15.38 -30.73
C PRO A 196 13.20 -16.54 -31.24
N ILE A 197 14.39 -16.77 -30.66
CA ILE A 197 15.28 -17.88 -31.01
C ILE A 197 14.64 -19.22 -30.63
N THR A 198 14.85 -20.25 -31.45
CA THR A 198 14.31 -21.61 -31.21
C THR A 198 15.36 -22.58 -30.66
N THR A 199 16.63 -22.34 -30.96
CA THR A 199 17.77 -23.13 -30.48
C THR A 199 18.93 -22.23 -30.10
N PHE A 200 19.77 -22.68 -29.17
CA PHE A 200 21.02 -22.01 -28.85
C PHE A 200 22.13 -23.02 -28.51
N THR A 201 23.29 -22.84 -29.13
CA THR A 201 24.50 -23.64 -28.85
C THR A 201 25.53 -22.77 -28.15
N PHE A 202 25.97 -23.19 -26.96
CA PHE A 202 27.02 -22.49 -26.24
C PHE A 202 28.40 -22.73 -26.86
N PRO A 203 29.24 -21.68 -27.01
CA PRO A 203 30.62 -21.85 -27.45
C PRO A 203 31.48 -22.54 -26.37
N SER A 204 32.52 -23.27 -26.78
CA SER A 204 33.33 -24.11 -25.89
C SER A 204 34.16 -23.34 -24.85
N GLY A 205 34.25 -22.02 -24.96
CA GLY A 205 34.93 -21.13 -24.03
C GLY A 205 34.09 -20.68 -22.83
N VAL A 206 32.77 -20.86 -22.86
CA VAL A 206 31.85 -20.34 -21.84
C VAL A 206 31.71 -21.32 -20.66
N THR A 207 31.82 -20.78 -19.45
CA THR A 207 31.77 -21.57 -18.20
C THR A 207 30.52 -21.30 -17.35
N THR A 208 29.71 -20.29 -17.69
CA THR A 208 28.54 -19.89 -16.91
C THR A 208 27.43 -19.42 -17.82
N VAL A 209 26.20 -19.86 -17.55
CA VAL A 209 24.98 -19.24 -18.10
C VAL A 209 24.58 -18.09 -17.18
N PRO A 210 24.69 -16.84 -17.63
CA PRO A 210 24.46 -15.67 -16.80
C PRO A 210 22.99 -15.51 -16.40
N GLY A 211 22.77 -14.70 -15.37
CA GLY A 211 21.43 -14.43 -14.87
C GLY A 211 20.53 -13.81 -15.93
N SER A 212 19.31 -14.29 -16.04
CA SER A 212 18.29 -13.81 -16.99
C SER A 212 18.71 -13.83 -18.48
N MET A 213 19.74 -14.60 -18.86
CA MET A 213 20.27 -14.63 -20.23
C MET A 213 19.19 -14.87 -21.29
N PHE A 214 18.29 -15.82 -21.07
CA PHE A 214 17.16 -16.16 -21.94
C PHE A 214 15.81 -15.74 -21.36
N TYR A 215 15.77 -14.76 -20.46
CA TYR A 215 14.52 -14.31 -19.85
C TYR A 215 13.49 -13.94 -20.92
N GLY A 216 12.33 -14.61 -20.92
CA GLY A 216 11.24 -14.37 -21.87
C GLY A 216 11.53 -14.80 -23.31
N CYS A 217 12.51 -15.68 -23.55
CA CYS A 217 12.69 -16.32 -24.86
C CYS A 217 11.63 -17.42 -25.06
N GLU A 218 10.38 -17.01 -25.25
CA GLU A 218 9.21 -17.91 -25.26
C GLU A 218 9.26 -18.98 -26.36
N ASN A 219 10.00 -18.73 -27.45
CA ASN A 219 10.17 -19.64 -28.57
C ASN A 219 11.33 -20.63 -28.43
N LEU A 220 12.15 -20.52 -27.39
CA LEU A 220 13.33 -21.38 -27.22
C LEU A 220 12.90 -22.81 -26.89
N ILE A 221 13.27 -23.78 -27.74
CA ILE A 221 12.89 -25.20 -27.63
C ILE A 221 14.05 -26.05 -27.10
N THR A 222 15.28 -25.78 -27.57
CA THR A 222 16.46 -26.60 -27.28
C THR A 222 17.66 -25.73 -26.92
N VAL A 223 18.46 -26.18 -25.96
CA VAL A 223 19.73 -25.54 -25.59
C VAL A 223 20.82 -26.60 -25.52
N TYR A 224 21.90 -26.38 -26.28
CA TYR A 224 23.07 -27.26 -26.29
C TYR A 224 24.17 -26.66 -25.43
N PHE A 225 24.40 -27.26 -24.26
CA PHE A 225 25.45 -26.86 -23.34
C PHE A 225 26.79 -27.53 -23.71
N THR A 226 27.88 -26.97 -23.19
CA THR A 226 29.19 -27.61 -23.18
C THR A 226 29.51 -28.13 -21.78
N ASN A 227 30.39 -29.12 -21.67
CA ASN A 227 30.80 -29.69 -20.39
C ASN A 227 31.64 -28.74 -19.50
N LYS A 228 32.00 -27.54 -20.01
CA LYS A 228 32.69 -26.51 -19.22
C LYS A 228 31.74 -25.60 -18.44
N ILE A 229 30.45 -25.64 -18.75
CA ILE A 229 29.46 -24.86 -18.01
C ILE A 229 29.30 -25.48 -16.62
N THR A 230 29.70 -24.74 -15.60
CA THR A 230 29.61 -25.16 -14.20
C THR A 230 28.48 -24.46 -13.45
N LYS A 231 27.92 -23.38 -13.99
CA LYS A 231 26.87 -22.59 -13.33
C LYS A 231 25.77 -22.15 -14.29
N ILE A 232 24.52 -22.25 -13.85
CA ILE A 232 23.36 -21.60 -14.47
C ILE A 232 22.75 -20.66 -13.43
N LEU A 233 22.86 -19.36 -13.64
CA LEU A 233 22.52 -18.37 -12.61
C LEU A 233 21.03 -18.00 -12.58
N TYR A 234 20.68 -17.12 -11.65
CA TYR A 234 19.30 -16.71 -11.37
C TYR A 234 18.49 -16.39 -12.63
N ARG A 235 17.28 -16.96 -12.75
CA ARG A 235 16.34 -16.69 -13.86
C ARG A 235 16.88 -16.94 -15.29
N ALA A 236 17.96 -17.70 -15.47
CA ALA A 236 18.61 -17.89 -16.76
C ALA A 236 17.64 -18.26 -17.90
N PHE A 237 16.65 -19.13 -17.65
CA PHE A 237 15.62 -19.59 -18.60
C PHE A 237 14.20 -19.20 -18.15
N TYR A 238 14.05 -18.13 -17.36
CA TYR A 238 12.75 -17.69 -16.86
C TYR A 238 11.76 -17.41 -18.01
N ASN A 239 10.54 -17.96 -17.93
CA ASN A 239 9.51 -17.86 -18.97
C ASN A 239 9.93 -18.38 -20.36
N CYS A 240 10.87 -19.33 -20.45
CA CYS A 240 11.11 -20.08 -21.69
C CYS A 240 10.04 -21.17 -21.86
N VAL A 241 8.80 -20.76 -22.17
CA VAL A 241 7.61 -21.65 -22.09
C VAL A 241 7.65 -22.86 -23.03
N LEU A 242 8.34 -22.77 -24.17
CA LEU A 242 8.53 -23.87 -25.12
C LEU A 242 9.79 -24.71 -24.88
N LEU A 243 10.62 -24.39 -23.87
CA LEU A 243 11.87 -25.09 -23.62
C LEU A 243 11.57 -26.54 -23.23
N LYS A 244 12.05 -27.49 -24.05
CA LYS A 244 11.75 -28.92 -23.93
C LYS A 244 12.99 -29.76 -23.77
N ASN A 245 14.02 -29.51 -24.59
CA ASN A 245 15.20 -30.36 -24.67
C ASN A 245 16.37 -29.67 -23.94
N VAL A 246 16.58 -30.05 -22.68
CA VAL A 246 17.63 -29.52 -21.81
C VAL A 246 18.42 -30.68 -21.22
N GLU A 247 19.66 -30.82 -21.65
CA GLU A 247 20.63 -31.75 -21.06
C GLU A 247 21.63 -30.93 -20.23
N LEU A 248 21.55 -31.05 -18.90
CA LEU A 248 22.43 -30.32 -18.00
C LEU A 248 23.88 -30.82 -18.12
N PRO A 249 24.90 -29.93 -18.07
CA PRO A 249 26.31 -30.34 -18.08
C PRO A 249 26.65 -31.26 -16.89
N SER A 250 27.51 -32.25 -17.12
CA SER A 250 27.95 -33.17 -16.06
C SER A 250 28.76 -32.49 -14.93
N ASN A 251 29.36 -31.33 -15.21
CA ASN A 251 30.18 -30.54 -14.26
C ASN A 251 29.41 -29.36 -13.64
N LEU A 252 28.08 -29.32 -13.78
CA LEU A 252 27.24 -28.26 -13.26
C LEU A 252 27.14 -28.32 -11.73
N THR A 253 27.71 -27.33 -11.05
CA THR A 253 27.69 -27.21 -9.59
C THR A 253 26.59 -26.31 -9.05
N GLU A 254 26.01 -25.43 -9.87
CA GLU A 254 25.01 -24.45 -9.43
C GLU A 254 23.83 -24.28 -10.40
N LEU A 255 22.62 -24.41 -9.87
CA LEU A 255 21.36 -23.99 -10.49
C LEU A 255 20.76 -22.86 -9.64
N GLY A 256 20.79 -21.63 -10.13
CA GLY A 256 20.32 -20.44 -9.42
C GLY A 256 18.80 -20.37 -9.28
N SER A 257 18.33 -19.53 -8.35
CA SER A 257 16.90 -19.36 -8.06
C SER A 257 16.09 -19.02 -9.31
N GLU A 258 14.91 -19.64 -9.43
CA GLU A 258 13.97 -19.44 -10.55
C GLU A 258 14.58 -19.70 -11.95
N ALA A 259 15.70 -20.44 -12.06
CA ALA A 259 16.42 -20.64 -13.33
C ALA A 259 15.55 -21.25 -14.45
N PHE A 260 14.65 -22.19 -14.13
CA PHE A 260 13.69 -22.80 -15.06
C PHE A 260 12.24 -22.48 -14.65
N TYR A 261 11.99 -21.26 -14.15
CA TYR A 261 10.65 -20.83 -13.78
C TYR A 261 9.73 -20.78 -15.02
N ASN A 262 8.54 -21.37 -14.89
CA ASN A 262 7.50 -21.38 -15.93
C ASN A 262 7.95 -21.96 -17.29
N CYS A 263 8.86 -22.94 -17.28
CA CYS A 263 9.25 -23.70 -18.47
C CYS A 263 8.27 -24.85 -18.73
N ILE A 264 7.01 -24.54 -19.03
CA ILE A 264 5.88 -25.49 -19.05
C ILE A 264 6.04 -26.71 -19.98
N SER A 265 6.90 -26.61 -21.00
CA SER A 265 7.18 -27.70 -21.95
C SER A 265 8.29 -28.65 -21.49
N LEU A 266 9.04 -28.30 -20.45
CA LEU A 266 10.09 -29.14 -19.87
C LEU A 266 9.42 -30.27 -19.07
N LYS A 267 9.50 -31.50 -19.59
CA LYS A 267 8.85 -32.69 -19.00
C LYS A 267 9.78 -33.57 -18.18
N SER A 268 11.08 -33.56 -18.48
CA SER A 268 12.08 -34.31 -17.75
C SER A 268 13.37 -33.52 -17.63
N ILE A 269 14.06 -33.66 -16.51
CA ILE A 269 15.42 -33.14 -16.34
C ILE A 269 16.23 -34.08 -15.44
N SER A 270 17.51 -34.27 -15.77
CA SER A 270 18.44 -35.02 -14.94
C SER A 270 19.33 -34.06 -14.16
N LEU A 271 19.33 -34.16 -12.83
CA LEU A 271 20.23 -33.37 -11.98
C LEU A 271 21.57 -34.11 -11.85
N PRO A 272 22.70 -33.50 -12.25
CA PRO A 272 23.99 -34.17 -12.29
C PRO A 272 24.58 -34.40 -10.90
N GLU A 273 25.50 -35.36 -10.79
CA GLU A 273 26.18 -35.72 -9.54
C GLU A 273 26.93 -34.54 -8.91
N SER A 274 27.52 -33.67 -9.74
CA SER A 274 28.30 -32.51 -9.30
C SER A 274 27.48 -31.33 -8.74
N LEU A 275 26.15 -31.40 -8.76
CA LEU A 275 25.29 -30.30 -8.35
C LEU A 275 25.38 -30.02 -6.84
N GLU A 276 26.04 -28.93 -6.45
CA GLU A 276 26.19 -28.55 -5.04
C GLU A 276 25.06 -27.64 -4.56
N THR A 277 24.64 -26.71 -5.42
CA THR A 277 23.67 -25.66 -5.07
C THR A 277 22.46 -25.68 -5.99
N LEU A 278 21.28 -25.72 -5.38
CA LEU A 278 19.99 -25.60 -6.05
C LEU A 278 19.19 -24.47 -5.38
N GLY A 279 18.96 -23.40 -6.12
CA GLY A 279 18.31 -22.19 -5.66
C GLY A 279 16.80 -22.34 -5.50
N ASP A 280 16.19 -21.35 -4.85
CA ASP A 280 14.77 -21.40 -4.54
C ASP A 280 13.90 -21.34 -5.80
N GLY A 281 12.87 -22.19 -5.85
CA GLY A 281 11.87 -22.16 -6.92
C GLY A 281 12.43 -22.41 -8.33
N VAL A 282 13.55 -23.13 -8.48
CA VAL A 282 14.18 -23.43 -9.79
C VAL A 282 13.17 -23.95 -10.82
N PHE A 283 12.26 -24.84 -10.40
CA PHE A 283 11.21 -25.44 -11.25
C PHE A 283 9.80 -24.93 -10.90
N LEU A 284 9.69 -23.76 -10.28
CA LEU A 284 8.39 -23.19 -9.94
C LEU A 284 7.60 -22.88 -11.23
N LEU A 285 6.30 -23.18 -11.22
CA LEU A 285 5.41 -23.16 -12.40
C LEU A 285 5.80 -24.06 -13.58
N THR A 286 6.83 -24.91 -13.45
CA THR A 286 7.18 -25.93 -14.44
C THR A 286 6.37 -27.20 -14.19
N ARG A 287 5.23 -27.31 -14.86
CA ARG A 287 4.17 -28.29 -14.55
C ARG A 287 4.41 -29.65 -15.20
N GLY A 288 4.24 -30.72 -14.42
CA GLY A 288 4.38 -32.10 -14.89
C GLY A 288 5.83 -32.49 -15.20
N LEU A 289 6.77 -31.97 -14.41
CA LEU A 289 8.19 -32.27 -14.51
C LEU A 289 8.52 -33.55 -13.74
N THR A 290 9.20 -34.48 -14.41
CA THR A 290 9.87 -35.63 -13.78
C THR A 290 11.35 -35.31 -13.61
N ILE A 291 11.92 -35.61 -12.45
CA ILE A 291 13.34 -35.39 -12.17
C ILE A 291 14.03 -36.73 -11.98
N SER A 292 15.11 -36.97 -12.73
CA SER A 292 16.06 -38.05 -12.44
C SER A 292 17.25 -37.50 -11.64
N LEU A 293 17.65 -38.20 -10.60
CA LEU A 293 18.77 -37.80 -9.74
C LEU A 293 20.00 -38.67 -10.02
N GLN A 294 21.12 -38.01 -10.30
CA GLN A 294 22.45 -38.61 -10.19
C GLN A 294 23.17 -38.17 -8.92
N ASN A 295 22.65 -37.13 -8.25
CA ASN A 295 23.22 -36.53 -7.07
C ASN A 295 22.84 -37.30 -5.80
N PRO A 296 23.80 -37.88 -5.05
CA PRO A 296 23.51 -38.66 -3.85
C PRO A 296 23.09 -37.79 -2.64
N ASN A 297 23.32 -36.47 -2.67
CA ASN A 297 22.99 -35.55 -1.58
C ASN A 297 21.54 -35.01 -1.67
N LEU A 298 20.85 -35.27 -2.78
CA LEU A 298 19.45 -34.91 -2.98
C LEU A 298 18.57 -36.16 -2.87
N VAL A 299 17.40 -35.99 -2.26
CA VAL A 299 16.44 -37.08 -2.09
C VAL A 299 15.10 -36.64 -2.68
N ILE A 300 14.56 -37.42 -3.62
CA ILE A 300 13.16 -37.31 -4.04
C ILE A 300 12.35 -38.34 -3.24
N ASP A 301 11.27 -37.87 -2.63
CA ASP A 301 10.26 -38.70 -1.99
C ASP A 301 8.90 -38.28 -2.54
N ASP A 302 8.30 -39.13 -3.37
CA ASP A 302 7.17 -38.81 -4.26
C ASP A 302 7.40 -37.52 -5.06
N PHE A 303 6.68 -36.45 -4.69
CA PHE A 303 6.73 -35.14 -5.31
C PHE A 303 7.54 -34.13 -4.50
N THR A 304 8.14 -34.53 -3.38
CA THR A 304 8.92 -33.66 -2.50
C THR A 304 10.41 -33.89 -2.70
N MET A 305 11.19 -32.80 -2.68
CA MET A 305 12.63 -32.84 -2.78
C MET A 305 13.27 -32.34 -1.50
N TYR A 306 14.20 -33.14 -0.98
CA TYR A 306 14.96 -32.84 0.20
C TYR A 306 16.45 -32.75 -0.09
N ARG A 307 17.13 -31.97 0.74
CA ARG A 307 18.59 -31.89 0.85
C ARG A 307 19.01 -31.92 2.32
N ASP A 308 20.31 -31.80 2.59
CA ASP A 308 20.86 -31.72 3.95
C ASP A 308 20.42 -32.93 4.80
N ASN A 309 20.58 -34.15 4.27
CA ASN A 309 20.13 -35.39 4.94
C ASN A 309 18.64 -35.38 5.33
N ASN A 310 17.77 -34.89 4.44
CA ASN A 310 16.32 -34.73 4.67
C ASN A 310 15.93 -33.68 5.72
N GLN A 311 16.84 -32.76 6.11
CA GLN A 311 16.52 -31.67 7.04
C GLN A 311 15.81 -30.50 6.36
N THR A 312 16.06 -30.27 5.06
CA THR A 312 15.45 -29.17 4.32
C THR A 312 14.56 -29.70 3.21
N LEU A 313 13.25 -29.47 3.32
CA LEU A 313 12.30 -29.62 2.22
C LEU A 313 12.24 -28.31 1.44
N PHE A 314 12.74 -28.31 0.20
CA PHE A 314 12.94 -27.06 -0.55
C PHE A 314 12.18 -26.98 -1.88
N THR A 315 11.56 -28.08 -2.33
CA THR A 315 10.74 -28.07 -3.56
C THR A 315 9.63 -29.11 -3.51
N TYR A 316 8.45 -28.73 -4.01
CA TYR A 316 7.35 -29.64 -4.33
C TYR A 316 7.03 -29.61 -5.84
N LEU A 317 7.07 -30.77 -6.48
CA LEU A 317 6.89 -30.96 -7.92
C LEU A 317 5.44 -31.27 -8.31
N GLY A 318 4.60 -31.64 -7.34
CA GLY A 318 3.23 -32.07 -7.58
C GLY A 318 2.30 -30.94 -8.02
N SER A 319 1.21 -31.32 -8.69
CA SER A 319 0.20 -30.38 -9.21
C SER A 319 -1.23 -30.89 -9.11
N ASN A 320 -1.48 -31.90 -8.26
CA ASN A 320 -2.79 -32.49 -8.05
C ASN A 320 -3.41 -31.96 -6.76
N GLN A 321 -4.54 -31.25 -6.88
CA GLN A 321 -5.25 -30.65 -5.75
C GLN A 321 -5.78 -31.67 -4.73
N ASN A 322 -5.89 -32.95 -5.09
CA ASN A 322 -6.33 -34.02 -4.19
C ASN A 322 -5.17 -34.78 -3.53
N TYR A 323 -3.93 -34.36 -3.76
CA TYR A 323 -2.76 -35.03 -3.20
C TYR A 323 -2.45 -34.54 -1.79
N ASN A 324 -2.18 -35.47 -0.88
CA ASN A 324 -1.73 -35.17 0.48
C ASN A 324 -0.23 -35.40 0.57
N ILE A 325 0.47 -34.57 1.34
CA ILE A 325 1.89 -34.80 1.62
C ILE A 325 2.11 -35.04 3.11
N THR A 326 3.14 -35.84 3.41
CA THR A 326 3.65 -36.01 4.76
C THR A 326 5.11 -35.59 4.77
N VAL A 327 5.42 -34.53 5.52
CA VAL A 327 6.79 -34.04 5.73
C VAL A 327 7.55 -35.04 6.61
N LYS A 328 8.76 -35.44 6.16
CA LYS A 328 9.61 -36.40 6.89
C LYS A 328 9.93 -35.90 8.30
N SER A 329 10.04 -36.81 9.27
CA SER A 329 10.33 -36.50 10.68
C SER A 329 11.68 -35.79 10.88
N SER A 330 12.66 -36.08 10.04
CA SER A 330 13.98 -35.43 10.04
C SER A 330 13.97 -33.99 9.54
N CYS A 331 12.90 -33.57 8.85
CA CYS A 331 12.80 -32.22 8.29
C CYS A 331 12.72 -31.20 9.41
N THR A 332 13.54 -30.16 9.35
CA THR A 332 13.54 -29.05 10.30
C THR A 332 13.19 -27.72 9.63
N LEU A 333 13.23 -27.66 8.31
CA LEU A 333 12.93 -26.46 7.52
C LEU A 333 12.10 -26.79 6.28
N ILE A 334 10.94 -26.15 6.15
CA ILE A 334 10.30 -25.94 4.85
C ILE A 334 10.87 -24.65 4.28
N ALA A 335 11.69 -24.75 3.23
CA ALA A 335 12.38 -23.58 2.67
C ALA A 335 11.38 -22.58 2.04
N PRO A 336 11.80 -21.31 1.85
CA PRO A 336 10.96 -20.30 1.22
C PRO A 336 10.39 -20.75 -0.14
N LYS A 337 9.14 -20.38 -0.41
CA LYS A 337 8.42 -20.68 -1.68
C LYS A 337 8.27 -22.17 -2.05
N THR A 338 8.57 -23.12 -1.16
CA THR A 338 8.52 -24.57 -1.45
C THR A 338 7.20 -25.02 -2.10
N PHE A 339 6.08 -24.52 -1.59
CA PHE A 339 4.72 -24.79 -2.06
C PHE A 339 4.05 -23.60 -2.74
N LEU A 340 4.75 -22.50 -3.03
CA LEU A 340 4.18 -21.30 -3.65
C LEU A 340 3.32 -21.66 -4.89
N GLN A 341 2.06 -21.25 -4.87
CA GLN A 341 1.07 -21.49 -5.94
C GLN A 341 0.84 -22.97 -6.31
N LYS A 342 1.10 -23.90 -5.38
CA LYS A 342 0.93 -25.34 -5.64
C LYS A 342 -0.49 -25.83 -5.39
N LYS A 343 -0.82 -26.89 -6.11
CA LYS A 343 -2.08 -27.62 -5.99
C LYS A 343 -1.82 -28.90 -5.21
N LEU A 344 -2.30 -28.94 -3.98
CA LEU A 344 -2.27 -30.07 -3.04
C LEU A 344 -3.39 -29.88 -2.01
N GLN A 345 -3.88 -30.96 -1.42
CA GLN A 345 -5.04 -30.93 -0.52
C GLN A 345 -4.63 -30.61 0.91
N ASN A 346 -3.79 -31.45 1.52
CA ASN A 346 -3.38 -31.34 2.92
C ASN A 346 -1.88 -31.55 3.10
N VAL A 347 -1.35 -30.97 4.17
CA VAL A 347 0.04 -31.09 4.59
C VAL A 347 0.10 -31.63 6.01
N TYR A 348 0.75 -32.79 6.17
CA TYR A 348 0.97 -33.47 7.45
C TYR A 348 2.45 -33.47 7.81
N PHE A 349 2.76 -33.62 9.09
CA PHE A 349 4.10 -33.64 9.64
C PHE A 349 4.29 -34.88 10.51
N SER A 350 5.41 -35.59 10.33
CA SER A 350 5.72 -36.84 11.06
C SER A 350 6.38 -36.56 12.42
N ASN A 351 5.69 -35.81 13.30
CA ASN A 351 6.16 -35.46 14.64
C ASN A 351 7.52 -34.72 14.67
N ASN A 352 7.68 -33.71 13.83
CA ASN A 352 8.89 -32.90 13.77
C ASN A 352 9.11 -32.13 15.10
N GLU A 353 10.22 -32.42 15.78
CA GLU A 353 10.57 -31.86 17.10
C GLU A 353 11.12 -30.42 17.04
N ASN A 354 11.61 -30.01 15.87
CA ASN A 354 12.04 -28.65 15.57
C ASN A 354 11.64 -28.34 14.14
N MET A 355 10.84 -27.30 13.91
CA MET A 355 10.31 -26.95 12.60
C MET A 355 10.29 -25.43 12.41
N THR A 356 10.79 -25.02 11.24
CA THR A 356 10.66 -23.67 10.69
C THR A 356 9.92 -23.72 9.37
N ILE A 357 8.93 -22.84 9.21
CA ILE A 357 8.24 -22.62 7.94
C ILE A 357 8.74 -21.31 7.33
N GLY A 358 9.48 -21.41 6.23
CA GLY A 358 10.10 -20.27 5.56
C GLY A 358 9.11 -19.33 4.87
N ALA A 359 9.61 -18.14 4.51
CA ALA A 359 8.79 -17.08 3.94
C ALA A 359 8.12 -17.53 2.64
N TYR A 360 6.86 -17.16 2.45
CA TYR A 360 6.07 -17.54 1.27
C TYR A 360 5.95 -19.07 1.04
N ALA A 361 6.27 -19.92 2.03
CA ALA A 361 6.33 -21.36 1.85
C ALA A 361 5.07 -21.94 1.19
N PHE A 362 3.89 -21.49 1.61
CA PHE A 362 2.59 -21.90 1.09
C PHE A 362 1.80 -20.78 0.40
N ASP A 363 2.41 -19.62 0.12
CA ASP A 363 1.69 -18.49 -0.49
C ASP A 363 0.88 -18.93 -1.72
N SER A 364 -0.39 -18.53 -1.78
CA SER A 364 -1.29 -18.79 -2.90
C SER A 364 -1.49 -20.27 -3.22
N SER A 365 -1.20 -21.16 -2.27
CA SER A 365 -1.42 -22.60 -2.40
C SER A 365 -2.90 -22.95 -2.25
N LEU A 366 -3.30 -24.04 -2.88
CA LEU A 366 -4.65 -24.59 -2.77
C LEU A 366 -4.79 -25.60 -1.61
N ILE A 367 -4.03 -25.42 -0.53
CA ILE A 367 -4.16 -26.25 0.67
C ILE A 367 -5.52 -26.00 1.34
N LYS A 368 -6.22 -27.07 1.71
CA LYS A 368 -7.48 -27.01 2.45
C LYS A 368 -7.26 -27.05 3.97
N SER A 369 -6.28 -27.81 4.42
CA SER A 369 -5.94 -27.97 5.84
C SER A 369 -4.44 -28.14 6.04
N ILE A 370 -3.95 -27.66 7.18
CA ILE A 370 -2.58 -27.91 7.66
C ILE A 370 -2.57 -28.19 9.16
N VAL A 371 -1.84 -29.24 9.56
CA VAL A 371 -1.65 -29.62 10.96
C VAL A 371 -0.19 -29.37 11.32
N MET A 372 0.09 -28.25 11.99
CA MET A 372 1.43 -27.85 12.38
C MET A 372 2.00 -28.79 13.46
N PRO A 373 3.28 -29.19 13.37
CA PRO A 373 3.88 -30.15 14.29
C PRO A 373 4.09 -29.58 15.70
N PRO A 374 4.26 -30.43 16.73
CA PRO A 374 4.46 -29.98 18.11
C PRO A 374 5.76 -29.18 18.31
N GLY A 375 6.78 -29.43 17.50
CA GLY A 375 8.04 -28.69 17.49
C GLY A 375 8.07 -27.47 16.57
N LEU A 376 6.91 -26.90 16.20
CA LEU A 376 6.88 -25.67 15.40
C LEU A 376 7.34 -24.47 16.23
N ASN A 377 8.48 -23.91 15.83
CA ASN A 377 9.17 -22.85 16.58
C ASN A 377 9.10 -21.51 15.85
N THR A 378 9.16 -21.54 14.51
CA THR A 378 9.22 -20.35 13.68
C THR A 378 8.31 -20.48 12.46
N ILE A 379 7.54 -19.42 12.19
CA ILE A 379 6.93 -19.16 10.89
C ILE A 379 7.49 -17.81 10.42
N GLU A 380 7.95 -17.74 9.18
CA GLU A 380 8.41 -16.49 8.57
C GLU A 380 7.27 -15.75 7.85
N SER A 381 7.48 -14.46 7.53
CA SER A 381 6.48 -13.60 6.91
C SER A 381 5.89 -14.19 5.63
N TYR A 382 4.61 -13.89 5.37
CA TYR A 382 3.88 -14.32 4.17
C TYR A 382 3.71 -15.84 3.99
N ALA A 383 4.10 -16.67 4.96
CA ALA A 383 4.20 -18.13 4.80
C ALA A 383 2.90 -18.80 4.32
N LEU A 384 1.72 -18.36 4.75
CA LEU A 384 0.42 -18.94 4.37
C LEU A 384 -0.55 -17.89 3.80
N GLN A 385 -0.04 -16.83 3.16
CA GLN A 385 -0.90 -15.79 2.58
C GLN A 385 -1.67 -16.30 1.34
N ASN A 386 -2.83 -15.71 1.08
CA ASN A 386 -3.63 -15.91 -0.13
C ASN A 386 -3.97 -17.39 -0.43
N CYS A 387 -3.96 -18.25 0.59
CA CYS A 387 -4.44 -19.63 0.55
C CYS A 387 -5.97 -19.61 0.60
N LYS A 388 -6.61 -19.19 -0.49
CA LYS A 388 -8.05 -18.85 -0.52
C LYS A 388 -9.00 -19.98 -0.13
N ILE A 389 -8.57 -21.24 -0.19
CA ILE A 389 -9.36 -22.41 0.19
C ILE A 389 -8.93 -23.07 1.50
N LEU A 390 -7.95 -22.49 2.20
CA LEU A 390 -7.51 -22.97 3.51
C LEU A 390 -8.65 -22.73 4.51
N GLU A 391 -9.19 -23.81 5.05
CA GLU A 391 -10.30 -23.79 6.02
C GLU A 391 -9.80 -24.01 7.45
N ASN A 392 -8.78 -24.86 7.62
CA ASN A 392 -8.34 -25.37 8.92
C ASN A 392 -6.82 -25.21 9.13
N VAL A 393 -6.44 -24.64 10.27
CA VAL A 393 -5.05 -24.59 10.74
C VAL A 393 -5.02 -25.08 12.18
N THR A 394 -4.39 -26.23 12.40
CA THR A 394 -4.26 -26.84 13.73
C THR A 394 -2.83 -26.74 14.21
N PHE A 395 -2.62 -26.28 15.44
CA PHE A 395 -1.31 -26.31 16.10
C PHE A 395 -1.28 -27.43 17.15
N LEU A 396 -0.33 -28.36 17.02
CA LEU A 396 -0.14 -29.45 17.99
C LEU A 396 0.80 -29.08 19.15
N GLY A 397 1.52 -27.97 19.04
CA GLY A 397 2.52 -27.51 20.01
C GLY A 397 2.28 -26.10 20.51
N ASN A 398 3.11 -25.69 21.48
CA ASN A 398 3.02 -24.39 22.15
C ASN A 398 4.40 -23.70 22.26
N GLN A 399 5.25 -23.87 21.24
CA GLN A 399 6.59 -23.26 21.18
C GLN A 399 6.62 -21.96 20.36
N LEU A 400 5.71 -21.80 19.40
CA LEU A 400 5.62 -20.63 18.52
C LEU A 400 5.34 -19.35 19.33
N LYS A 401 6.19 -18.34 19.14
CA LYS A 401 6.15 -17.07 19.88
C LYS A 401 5.42 -15.95 19.17
N SER A 402 5.29 -16.01 17.85
CA SER A 402 4.68 -14.94 17.08
C SER A 402 3.96 -15.46 15.84
N ILE A 403 2.91 -14.75 15.45
CA ILE A 403 2.37 -14.85 14.10
C ILE A 403 3.00 -13.71 13.29
N PRO A 404 3.80 -13.99 12.25
CA PRO A 404 4.53 -12.96 11.53
C PRO A 404 3.62 -12.10 10.65
N GLU A 405 4.16 -11.02 10.10
CA GLU A 405 3.41 -10.16 9.19
C GLU A 405 2.91 -10.92 7.95
N TYR A 406 1.70 -10.57 7.52
CA TYR A 406 1.00 -11.18 6.37
C TYR A 406 0.82 -12.71 6.42
N CYS A 407 1.07 -13.37 7.56
CA CYS A 407 1.10 -14.84 7.64
C CYS A 407 -0.12 -15.52 7.02
N PHE A 408 -1.32 -15.04 7.32
CA PHE A 408 -2.60 -15.56 6.82
C PHE A 408 -3.37 -14.50 6.00
N TYR A 409 -2.70 -13.47 5.50
CA TYR A 409 -3.33 -12.38 4.74
C TYR A 409 -4.15 -12.92 3.57
N LYS A 410 -5.39 -12.44 3.39
CA LYS A 410 -6.30 -12.84 2.30
C LYS A 410 -6.67 -14.33 2.28
N ASN A 411 -6.70 -14.99 3.43
CA ASN A 411 -7.23 -16.34 3.53
C ASN A 411 -8.76 -16.32 3.67
N SER A 412 -9.44 -16.21 2.53
CA SER A 412 -10.89 -15.97 2.46
C SER A 412 -11.76 -17.04 3.10
N ASN A 413 -11.28 -18.30 3.19
CA ASN A 413 -12.03 -19.42 3.75
C ASN A 413 -11.55 -19.89 5.14
N LEU A 414 -10.55 -19.22 5.73
CA LEU A 414 -9.99 -19.65 7.01
C LEU A 414 -11.05 -19.48 8.10
N LYS A 415 -11.45 -20.60 8.72
CA LYS A 415 -12.55 -20.65 9.69
C LYS A 415 -12.17 -21.29 11.01
N TYR A 416 -11.32 -22.31 10.99
CA TYR A 416 -10.98 -23.07 12.19
C TYR A 416 -9.50 -22.93 12.48
N ILE A 417 -9.17 -22.01 13.37
CA ILE A 417 -7.82 -21.78 13.88
C ILE A 417 -7.90 -21.41 15.35
N LYS A 418 -7.07 -22.03 16.18
CA LYS A 418 -6.85 -21.61 17.57
C LYS A 418 -5.37 -21.34 17.75
N LEU A 419 -5.03 -20.14 18.20
CA LEU A 419 -3.64 -19.76 18.41
C LEU A 419 -3.08 -20.45 19.68
N PRO A 420 -1.82 -20.90 19.65
CA PRO A 420 -1.14 -21.40 20.85
C PRO A 420 -1.04 -20.31 21.93
N THR A 421 -1.15 -20.68 23.21
CA THR A 421 -1.09 -19.73 24.34
C THR A 421 0.30 -19.12 24.54
N SER A 422 1.33 -19.68 23.90
CA SER A 422 2.70 -19.17 23.88
C SER A 422 2.91 -17.92 23.01
N ILE A 423 1.91 -17.48 22.25
CA ILE A 423 2.01 -16.32 21.36
C ILE A 423 2.17 -15.03 22.18
N GLU A 424 3.24 -14.31 21.85
CA GLU A 424 3.63 -13.03 22.46
C GLU A 424 3.35 -11.82 21.55
N SER A 425 3.23 -12.04 20.23
CA SER A 425 2.94 -10.99 19.25
C SER A 425 2.19 -11.47 18.01
N ILE A 426 1.36 -10.60 17.45
CA ILE A 426 0.68 -10.79 16.16
C ILE A 426 1.12 -9.67 15.21
N GLY A 427 1.75 -10.02 14.09
CA GLY A 427 2.36 -9.09 13.16
C GLY A 427 1.37 -8.27 12.34
N ASN A 428 1.91 -7.29 11.60
CA ASN A 428 1.13 -6.44 10.71
C ASN A 428 0.38 -7.27 9.66
N TYR A 429 -0.88 -6.93 9.39
CA TYR A 429 -1.68 -7.56 8.33
C TYR A 429 -1.87 -9.10 8.46
N ALA A 430 -1.51 -9.70 9.60
CA ALA A 430 -1.40 -11.16 9.76
C ALA A 430 -2.68 -11.93 9.37
N PHE A 431 -3.86 -11.37 9.66
CA PHE A 431 -5.19 -11.91 9.35
C PHE A 431 -6.07 -10.89 8.61
N GLN A 432 -5.46 -9.90 7.93
CA GLN A 432 -6.26 -8.97 7.13
C GLN A 432 -6.99 -9.73 6.01
N GLU A 433 -8.26 -9.38 5.77
CA GLU A 433 -9.11 -9.97 4.74
C GLU A 433 -9.33 -11.48 4.93
N CYS A 434 -9.46 -11.91 6.19
CA CYS A 434 -9.93 -13.24 6.60
C CYS A 434 -11.39 -13.20 7.09
N PRO A 435 -12.40 -13.05 6.21
CA PRO A 435 -13.79 -12.75 6.58
C PRO A 435 -14.51 -13.87 7.34
N LEU A 436 -13.99 -15.10 7.37
CA LEU A 436 -14.61 -16.24 8.05
C LEU A 436 -13.91 -16.68 9.35
N LEU A 437 -12.93 -15.89 9.83
CA LEU A 437 -11.96 -16.28 10.87
C LEU A 437 -12.58 -16.82 12.17
N GLY A 438 -13.70 -16.27 12.64
CA GLY A 438 -14.36 -16.71 13.86
C GLY A 438 -13.58 -16.36 15.14
N ASP A 439 -13.68 -17.21 16.15
CA ASP A 439 -12.91 -17.09 17.40
C ASP A 439 -11.58 -17.84 17.27
N ILE A 440 -10.48 -17.12 17.46
CA ILE A 440 -9.11 -17.66 17.39
C ILE A 440 -8.50 -18.00 18.74
N GLY A 441 -9.26 -17.84 19.83
CA GLY A 441 -8.78 -17.97 21.20
C GLY A 441 -7.94 -16.79 21.67
N ILE A 442 -8.16 -15.59 21.15
CA ILE A 442 -7.35 -14.41 21.51
C ILE A 442 -7.39 -14.08 23.02
N SER A 443 -8.50 -14.39 23.68
CA SER A 443 -8.69 -14.15 25.11
C SER A 443 -7.90 -15.08 26.03
N SER A 444 -7.34 -16.19 25.51
CA SER A 444 -6.48 -17.10 26.28
C SER A 444 -4.99 -16.78 26.15
N LEU A 445 -4.63 -15.78 25.33
CA LEU A 445 -3.24 -15.41 25.05
C LEU A 445 -2.66 -14.50 26.14
N ASN A 446 -2.42 -15.06 27.32
CA ASN A 446 -1.92 -14.31 28.48
C ASN A 446 -0.51 -13.71 28.30
N LEU A 447 0.26 -14.19 27.31
CA LEU A 447 1.59 -13.67 26.99
C LEU A 447 1.58 -12.62 25.86
N LEU A 448 0.43 -12.34 25.25
CA LEU A 448 0.33 -11.41 24.12
C LEU A 448 0.63 -9.98 24.57
N THR A 449 1.68 -9.39 23.99
CA THR A 449 2.13 -8.02 24.32
C THR A 449 1.82 -7.02 23.21
N SER A 450 1.69 -7.47 21.96
CA SER A 450 1.55 -6.58 20.80
C SER A 450 0.67 -7.15 19.68
N ILE A 451 -0.14 -6.27 19.08
CA ILE A 451 -0.94 -6.54 17.88
C ILE A 451 -0.58 -5.50 16.81
N GLY A 452 -0.17 -5.96 15.64
CA GLY A 452 0.34 -5.12 14.55
C GLY A 452 -0.75 -4.29 13.85
N ILE A 453 -0.27 -3.37 12.99
CA ILE A 453 -1.10 -2.52 12.13
C ILE A 453 -1.98 -3.40 11.24
N SER A 454 -3.28 -3.10 11.21
CA SER A 454 -4.27 -3.82 10.39
C SER A 454 -4.27 -5.35 10.56
N ALA A 455 -3.77 -5.88 11.68
CA ALA A 455 -3.62 -7.33 11.87
C ALA A 455 -4.90 -8.14 11.60
N PHE A 456 -6.07 -7.59 11.92
CA PHE A 456 -7.40 -8.18 11.77
C PHE A 456 -8.33 -7.30 10.92
N LYS A 457 -7.79 -6.42 10.07
CA LYS A 457 -8.60 -5.54 9.24
C LYS A 457 -9.48 -6.34 8.28
N SER A 458 -10.77 -6.01 8.22
CA SER A 458 -11.78 -6.70 7.39
C SER A 458 -11.81 -8.21 7.64
N SER A 459 -11.64 -8.64 8.91
CA SER A 459 -11.67 -10.04 9.32
C SER A 459 -13.01 -10.45 9.95
N GLY A 460 -13.28 -11.75 9.92
CA GLY A 460 -14.41 -12.37 10.61
C GLY A 460 -14.16 -12.64 12.10
N LEU A 461 -13.18 -11.96 12.72
CA LEU A 461 -12.89 -12.14 14.15
C LEU A 461 -14.13 -11.78 14.97
N THR A 462 -14.62 -12.71 15.80
CA THR A 462 -15.89 -12.51 16.53
C THR A 462 -15.73 -11.89 17.90
N THR A 463 -14.58 -12.08 18.56
CA THR A 463 -14.28 -11.50 19.88
C THR A 463 -12.85 -10.98 19.92
N ALA A 464 -12.63 -9.90 20.67
CA ALA A 464 -11.31 -9.36 20.93
C ALA A 464 -11.18 -8.93 22.40
N ASN A 465 -11.53 -9.83 23.32
CA ASN A 465 -11.34 -9.58 24.75
C ASN A 465 -9.86 -9.82 25.08
N LEU A 466 -9.08 -8.74 25.17
CA LEU A 466 -7.62 -8.80 25.26
C LEU A 466 -7.16 -9.01 26.71
N SER A 467 -6.06 -9.75 26.88
CA SER A 467 -5.41 -9.90 28.18
C SER A 467 -4.77 -8.58 28.63
N PRO A 468 -4.70 -8.29 29.95
CA PRO A 468 -3.99 -7.12 30.47
C PRO A 468 -2.49 -7.09 30.16
N SER A 469 -1.91 -8.15 29.60
CA SER A 469 -0.52 -8.19 29.12
C SER A 469 -0.31 -7.43 27.81
N VAL A 470 -1.37 -7.11 27.05
CA VAL A 470 -1.25 -6.32 25.82
C VAL A 470 -0.79 -4.90 26.17
N ARG A 471 0.28 -4.45 25.51
CA ARG A 471 0.89 -3.13 25.71
C ARG A 471 0.68 -2.21 24.51
N THR A 472 0.64 -2.78 23.31
CA THR A 472 0.60 -2.00 22.06
C THR A 472 -0.35 -2.62 21.05
N ILE A 473 -1.11 -1.75 20.38
CA ILE A 473 -1.99 -2.11 19.27
C ILE A 473 -1.69 -1.15 18.12
N GLY A 474 -1.55 -1.68 16.91
CA GLY A 474 -1.31 -0.89 15.71
C GLY A 474 -2.57 -0.20 15.18
N SER A 475 -2.39 0.85 14.39
CA SER A 475 -3.51 1.54 13.72
C SER A 475 -4.35 0.57 12.88
N SER A 476 -5.66 0.77 12.89
CA SER A 476 -6.62 -0.05 12.14
C SER A 476 -6.61 -1.55 12.47
N ALA A 477 -6.01 -1.98 13.59
CA ALA A 477 -5.80 -3.39 13.92
C ALA A 477 -7.06 -4.26 13.73
N PHE A 478 -8.23 -3.74 14.09
CA PHE A 478 -9.51 -4.45 13.99
C PHE A 478 -10.51 -3.79 13.03
N SER A 479 -10.09 -2.82 12.22
CA SER A 479 -11.01 -2.04 11.38
C SER A 479 -11.83 -2.94 10.46
N GLY A 480 -13.17 -2.79 10.46
CA GLY A 480 -14.08 -3.59 9.65
C GLY A 480 -14.18 -5.05 10.08
N SER A 481 -13.72 -5.41 11.29
CA SER A 481 -13.89 -6.76 11.80
C SER A 481 -15.30 -7.02 12.33
N SER A 482 -15.66 -8.29 12.49
CA SER A 482 -16.95 -8.73 13.01
C SER A 482 -17.01 -8.86 14.53
N ILE A 483 -16.13 -8.16 15.27
CA ILE A 483 -16.05 -8.26 16.73
C ILE A 483 -17.36 -7.80 17.36
N THR A 484 -17.92 -8.59 18.27
CA THR A 484 -19.10 -8.23 19.06
C THR A 484 -18.76 -7.67 20.44
N SER A 485 -17.63 -8.10 21.02
CA SER A 485 -17.14 -7.70 22.34
C SER A 485 -15.64 -7.40 22.30
N LEU A 486 -15.25 -6.28 22.91
CA LEU A 486 -13.87 -5.83 23.06
C LEU A 486 -13.60 -5.44 24.52
N THR A 487 -12.58 -6.07 25.11
CA THR A 487 -11.99 -5.66 26.40
C THR A 487 -10.54 -5.20 26.14
N ILE A 488 -10.18 -4.02 26.63
CA ILE A 488 -8.88 -3.39 26.34
C ILE A 488 -8.34 -2.60 27.53
N SER A 489 -7.01 -2.60 27.72
CA SER A 489 -6.32 -1.96 28.85
C SER A 489 -5.08 -1.12 28.45
N CYS A 490 -4.92 -0.83 27.16
CA CYS A 490 -3.81 -0.03 26.63
C CYS A 490 -4.33 1.03 25.63
N ASP A 491 -3.50 2.00 25.29
CA ASP A 491 -3.90 3.12 24.43
C ASP A 491 -4.52 2.66 23.10
N ILE A 492 -5.55 3.40 22.70
CA ILE A 492 -6.41 3.05 21.58
C ILE A 492 -5.96 3.88 20.36
N PRO A 493 -5.29 3.29 19.36
CA PRO A 493 -4.73 4.02 18.23
C PRO A 493 -5.81 4.46 17.23
N GLN A 494 -5.40 5.29 16.26
CA GLN A 494 -6.27 5.76 15.20
C GLN A 494 -6.89 4.60 14.41
N TYR A 495 -8.17 4.74 14.08
CA TYR A 495 -8.96 3.78 13.30
C TYR A 495 -9.05 2.35 13.85
N MET A 496 -8.62 2.09 15.09
CA MET A 496 -8.43 0.74 15.65
C MET A 496 -9.59 -0.22 15.34
N CYS A 497 -10.82 0.19 15.63
CA CYS A 497 -12.07 -0.53 15.42
C CYS A 497 -13.03 0.23 14.48
N GLN A 498 -12.49 1.01 13.53
CA GLN A 498 -13.33 1.74 12.57
C GLN A 498 -14.16 0.75 11.74
N PHE A 499 -15.47 0.99 11.63
CA PHE A 499 -16.46 0.15 10.94
C PHE A 499 -16.62 -1.27 11.52
N CYS A 500 -16.31 -1.49 12.81
CA CYS A 500 -16.73 -2.69 13.55
C CYS A 500 -18.24 -2.63 13.83
N THR A 501 -19.05 -2.81 12.79
CA THR A 501 -20.51 -2.64 12.84
C THR A 501 -21.22 -3.63 13.76
N SER A 502 -20.59 -4.75 14.11
CA SER A 502 -21.11 -5.76 15.03
C SER A 502 -20.78 -5.49 16.51
N LEU A 503 -19.94 -4.50 16.83
CA LEU A 503 -19.47 -4.25 18.19
C LEU A 503 -20.62 -3.72 19.05
N THR A 504 -21.04 -4.50 20.05
CA THR A 504 -22.09 -4.10 21.01
C THR A 504 -21.54 -3.74 22.37
N THR A 505 -20.46 -4.39 22.79
CA THR A 505 -19.87 -4.27 24.13
C THR A 505 -18.43 -3.78 24.05
N LEU A 506 -18.16 -2.65 24.71
CA LEU A 506 -16.82 -2.09 24.87
C LEU A 506 -16.48 -1.95 26.36
N GLU A 507 -15.52 -2.74 26.81
CA GLU A 507 -14.98 -2.69 28.18
C GLU A 507 -13.58 -2.07 28.14
N MET A 508 -13.46 -0.88 28.72
CA MET A 508 -12.20 -0.15 28.84
C MET A 508 -11.70 -0.26 30.28
N GLN A 509 -10.51 -0.84 30.45
CA GLN A 509 -9.88 -1.08 31.73
C GLN A 509 -8.84 -0.01 32.08
N ALA A 510 -8.34 -0.05 33.33
CA ALA A 510 -7.26 0.81 33.77
C ALA A 510 -6.00 0.59 32.91
N GLY A 511 -5.37 1.68 32.47
CA GLY A 511 -4.16 1.65 31.61
C GLY A 511 -4.32 2.40 30.28
N ILE A 512 -5.55 2.76 29.91
CA ILE A 512 -5.82 3.60 28.73
C ILE A 512 -5.64 5.07 29.12
N VAL A 513 -4.78 5.79 28.39
CA VAL A 513 -4.52 7.22 28.54
C VAL A 513 -5.14 8.01 27.38
N GLU A 514 -5.17 7.44 26.18
CA GLU A 514 -5.68 8.11 24.97
C GLU A 514 -6.58 7.21 24.11
N ILE A 515 -7.67 7.79 23.60
CA ILE A 515 -8.46 7.27 22.47
C ILE A 515 -8.20 8.16 21.26
N ASN A 516 -7.57 7.64 20.21
CA ASN A 516 -7.16 8.45 19.07
C ASN A 516 -8.29 8.71 18.05
N ILE A 517 -7.94 9.50 17.02
CA ILE A 517 -8.88 9.92 15.97
C ILE A 517 -9.56 8.72 15.27
N TYR A 518 -10.88 8.80 15.08
CA TYR A 518 -11.71 7.76 14.41
C TYR A 518 -11.62 6.34 14.98
N ALA A 519 -11.11 6.14 16.21
CA ALA A 519 -10.84 4.82 16.77
C ALA A 519 -12.02 3.82 16.70
N PHE A 520 -13.24 4.28 16.96
CA PHE A 520 -14.49 3.51 16.93
C PHE A 520 -15.51 4.09 15.94
N SER A 521 -15.06 4.87 14.96
CA SER A 521 -15.96 5.50 13.99
C SER A 521 -16.71 4.43 13.20
N GLY A 522 -18.03 4.54 13.13
CA GLY A 522 -18.91 3.61 12.41
C GLY A 522 -19.19 2.30 13.15
N CYS A 523 -18.96 2.23 14.47
CA CYS A 523 -19.44 1.13 15.30
C CYS A 523 -20.96 1.26 15.53
N THR A 524 -21.74 1.00 14.49
CA THR A 524 -23.18 1.29 14.44
C THR A 524 -24.04 0.52 15.45
N SER A 525 -23.53 -0.57 16.03
CA SER A 525 -24.23 -1.38 17.05
C SER A 525 -23.78 -1.10 18.49
N LEU A 526 -22.84 -0.18 18.71
CA LEU A 526 -22.31 0.10 20.05
C LEU A 526 -23.36 0.85 20.87
N ILE A 527 -23.83 0.23 21.96
CA ILE A 527 -24.93 0.74 22.80
C ILE A 527 -24.43 1.76 23.83
N GLY A 528 -23.26 1.49 24.42
CA GLY A 528 -22.71 2.32 25.47
C GLY A 528 -21.37 1.83 26.00
N PHE A 529 -20.72 2.68 26.79
CA PHE A 529 -19.47 2.37 27.47
C PHE A 529 -19.25 3.27 28.69
N THR A 530 -18.32 2.86 29.54
CA THR A 530 -17.82 3.67 30.66
C THR A 530 -16.41 4.16 30.35
N ILE A 531 -16.20 5.48 30.44
CA ILE A 531 -14.89 6.12 30.37
C ILE A 531 -14.07 5.72 31.61
N PRO A 532 -12.90 5.07 31.46
CA PRO A 532 -12.12 4.57 32.59
C PRO A 532 -11.37 5.70 33.30
N THR A 533 -10.93 5.44 34.53
CA THR A 533 -10.34 6.45 35.42
C THR A 533 -9.05 7.07 34.90
N ASN A 534 -8.21 6.32 34.19
CA ASN A 534 -6.92 6.79 33.67
C ASN A 534 -7.01 7.57 32.34
N LEU A 535 -8.16 7.53 31.65
CA LEU A 535 -8.29 8.14 30.32
C LEU A 535 -8.15 9.65 30.43
N GLN A 536 -7.24 10.24 29.65
CA GLN A 536 -6.98 11.68 29.63
C GLN A 536 -7.58 12.35 28.39
N THR A 537 -7.45 11.73 27.22
CA THR A 537 -7.82 12.35 25.94
C THR A 537 -8.73 11.47 25.08
N ILE A 538 -9.80 12.07 24.54
CA ILE A 538 -10.64 11.51 23.48
C ILE A 538 -10.45 12.35 22.21
N GLY A 539 -9.91 11.72 21.17
CA GLY A 539 -9.60 12.34 19.88
C GLY A 539 -10.82 12.61 19.01
N SER A 540 -10.61 13.43 17.97
CA SER A 540 -11.69 13.90 17.08
C SER A 540 -12.38 12.72 16.39
N PHE A 541 -13.71 12.78 16.28
CA PHE A 541 -14.51 11.77 15.56
C PHE A 541 -14.33 10.32 16.05
N SER A 542 -13.81 10.11 17.26
CA SER A 542 -13.49 8.79 17.81
C SER A 542 -14.69 7.84 17.84
N PHE A 543 -15.91 8.34 18.09
CA PHE A 543 -17.16 7.57 18.09
C PHE A 543 -18.16 8.10 17.04
N GLN A 544 -17.67 8.70 15.95
CA GLN A 544 -18.52 9.20 14.88
C GLN A 544 -19.38 8.06 14.30
N ASN A 545 -20.66 8.32 14.03
CA ASN A 545 -21.62 7.37 13.46
C ASN A 545 -21.79 6.08 14.29
N CYS A 546 -21.65 6.15 15.62
CA CYS A 546 -22.15 5.11 16.52
C CYS A 546 -23.67 5.30 16.72
N GLU A 547 -24.44 4.90 15.70
CA GLU A 547 -25.83 5.32 15.51
C GLU A 547 -26.79 4.98 16.66
N VAL A 548 -26.54 3.85 17.35
CA VAL A 548 -27.36 3.37 18.48
C VAL A 548 -26.75 3.71 19.85
N LEU A 549 -25.63 4.44 19.89
CA LEU A 549 -24.97 4.81 21.15
C LEU A 549 -25.91 5.68 21.99
N GLU A 550 -26.26 5.20 23.17
CA GLU A 550 -27.21 5.84 24.08
C GLU A 550 -26.56 6.20 25.42
N ASN A 551 -25.65 5.36 25.92
CA ASN A 551 -25.13 5.46 27.27
C ASN A 551 -23.61 5.72 27.28
N VAL A 552 -23.21 6.92 27.70
CA VAL A 552 -21.79 7.27 27.91
C VAL A 552 -21.63 7.72 29.36
N ASN A 553 -20.96 6.89 30.16
CA ASN A 553 -20.79 7.11 31.59
C ASN A 553 -19.34 7.44 31.93
N MET A 554 -19.11 8.33 32.89
CA MET A 554 -17.78 8.55 33.46
C MET A 554 -17.59 7.69 34.72
N ALA A 555 -16.42 7.06 34.84
CA ALA A 555 -16.02 6.44 36.10
C ALA A 555 -15.84 7.50 37.21
N THR A 556 -16.00 7.07 38.47
CA THR A 556 -15.70 7.92 39.63
C THR A 556 -14.21 8.23 39.69
N ASN A 557 -13.85 9.50 40.00
CA ASN A 557 -12.46 9.97 40.06
C ASN A 557 -11.67 9.81 38.74
N GLY A 558 -12.31 10.13 37.60
CA GLY A 558 -11.65 10.09 36.30
C GLY A 558 -10.67 11.24 36.06
N ASN A 559 -9.63 10.99 35.25
CA ASN A 559 -8.60 11.97 34.87
C ASN A 559 -8.80 12.56 33.47
N LEU A 560 -10.00 12.46 32.91
CA LEU A 560 -10.30 12.99 31.59
C LEU A 560 -10.08 14.51 31.59
N ASN A 561 -9.27 15.01 30.66
CA ASN A 561 -8.91 16.43 30.58
C ASN A 561 -9.23 17.04 29.21
N SER A 562 -9.35 16.22 28.17
CA SER A 562 -9.56 16.67 26.80
C SER A 562 -10.52 15.75 26.06
N VAL A 563 -11.55 16.34 25.48
CA VAL A 563 -12.44 15.68 24.51
C VAL A 563 -12.44 16.55 23.27
N ALA A 564 -12.21 15.97 22.10
CA ALA A 564 -12.27 16.71 20.86
C ALA A 564 -13.71 16.87 20.37
N GLY A 565 -13.98 17.93 19.60
CA GLY A 565 -15.28 18.10 18.95
C GLY A 565 -15.53 17.07 17.86
N GLY A 566 -16.80 16.85 17.53
CA GLY A 566 -17.21 15.86 16.54
C GLY A 566 -17.10 14.40 16.98
N SER A 567 -16.56 14.10 18.18
CA SER A 567 -16.38 12.73 18.68
C SER A 567 -17.67 11.91 18.73
N PHE A 568 -18.83 12.55 18.87
CA PHE A 568 -20.15 11.90 18.88
C PHE A 568 -21.06 12.34 17.72
N GLN A 569 -20.49 12.85 16.62
CA GLN A 569 -21.27 13.19 15.43
C GLN A 569 -21.95 11.93 14.88
N GLY A 570 -23.24 11.98 14.59
CA GLY A 570 -23.99 10.84 14.05
C GLY A 570 -24.42 9.81 15.10
N CYS A 571 -24.21 10.07 16.40
CA CYS A 571 -24.78 9.27 17.48
C CYS A 571 -26.23 9.68 17.73
N TYR A 572 -27.16 9.13 16.94
CA TYR A 572 -28.57 9.57 16.90
C TYR A 572 -29.34 9.33 18.21
N LYS A 573 -28.92 8.35 19.00
CA LYS A 573 -29.56 7.96 20.27
C LYS A 573 -28.95 8.64 21.49
N LEU A 574 -27.77 9.23 21.38
CA LEU A 574 -27.09 9.87 22.52
C LEU A 574 -27.80 11.18 22.86
N LYS A 575 -28.23 11.30 24.12
CA LYS A 575 -28.92 12.50 24.63
C LYS A 575 -28.10 13.25 25.67
N GLU A 576 -27.33 12.53 26.47
CA GLU A 576 -26.53 13.07 27.55
C GLU A 576 -25.26 12.26 27.79
N ILE A 577 -24.30 12.86 28.48
CA ILE A 577 -23.12 12.18 29.03
C ILE A 577 -23.24 12.22 30.55
N HIS A 578 -23.24 11.06 31.19
CA HIS A 578 -23.35 10.97 32.65
C HIS A 578 -22.00 11.21 33.30
N LEU A 579 -21.85 12.39 33.90
CA LEU A 579 -20.66 12.76 34.67
C LEU A 579 -20.68 12.10 36.06
N SER A 580 -19.49 11.86 36.61
CA SER A 580 -19.33 11.43 38.00
C SER A 580 -19.80 12.54 38.96
N PRO A 581 -20.42 12.21 40.12
CA PRO A 581 -20.76 13.20 41.15
C PRO A 581 -19.56 14.01 41.68
N MET A 582 -18.33 13.49 41.52
CA MET A 582 -17.07 14.12 41.93
C MET A 582 -16.29 14.67 40.72
N GLU A 583 -16.96 14.99 39.61
CA GLU A 583 -16.31 15.54 38.41
C GLU A 583 -15.87 17.00 38.63
N GLU A 584 -14.59 17.28 38.39
CA GLU A 584 -13.98 18.61 38.60
C GLU A 584 -13.46 19.26 37.30
N ASN A 585 -13.35 18.51 36.20
CA ASN A 585 -12.81 19.02 34.94
C ASN A 585 -13.91 19.45 33.95
N PHE A 586 -15.04 18.77 33.97
CA PHE A 586 -16.14 19.01 33.04
C PHE A 586 -17.45 19.40 33.71
N SER A 587 -18.29 20.10 32.96
CA SER A 587 -19.69 20.31 33.29
C SER A 587 -20.54 19.90 32.09
N PHE A 588 -21.68 19.24 32.35
CA PHE A 588 -22.65 18.88 31.32
C PHE A 588 -23.96 19.60 31.61
N TYR A 589 -24.32 20.54 30.73
CA TYR A 589 -25.51 21.34 30.91
C TYR A 589 -26.13 21.68 29.55
N ASN A 590 -27.46 21.59 29.45
CA ASN A 590 -28.22 21.91 28.25
C ASN A 590 -27.62 21.25 26.99
N GLY A 591 -27.37 19.94 27.06
CA GLY A 591 -26.86 19.12 25.97
C GLY A 591 -25.42 19.44 25.53
N ALA A 592 -24.68 20.26 26.28
CA ALA A 592 -23.30 20.58 26.00
C ALA A 592 -22.36 20.12 27.13
N LEU A 593 -21.30 19.42 26.73
CA LEU A 593 -20.11 19.17 27.52
C LEU A 593 -19.18 20.39 27.41
N MET A 594 -18.87 20.97 28.56
CA MET A 594 -18.03 22.15 28.73
C MET A 594 -16.94 21.84 29.75
N ASN A 595 -15.91 22.68 29.84
CA ASN A 595 -15.05 22.64 31.02
C ASN A 595 -15.84 23.06 32.27
N PHE A 596 -15.31 22.75 33.46
CA PHE A 596 -16.00 22.99 34.73
C PHE A 596 -16.44 24.45 34.92
N ASN A 597 -15.54 25.40 34.58
CA ASN A 597 -15.80 26.84 34.67
C ASN A 597 -16.71 27.40 33.55
N GLN A 598 -17.20 26.55 32.63
CA GLN A 598 -18.03 26.94 31.48
C GLN A 598 -17.40 28.01 30.57
N THR A 599 -16.08 28.13 30.55
CA THR A 599 -15.34 29.06 29.68
C THR A 599 -15.08 28.48 28.29
N GLN A 600 -15.21 27.16 28.11
CA GLN A 600 -15.06 26.49 26.82
C GLN A 600 -16.16 25.45 26.59
N LEU A 601 -16.85 25.57 25.46
CA LEU A 601 -17.75 24.52 24.96
C LEU A 601 -16.96 23.54 24.11
N ILE A 602 -17.01 22.27 24.49
CA ILE A 602 -16.17 21.21 23.94
C ILE A 602 -16.96 20.39 22.93
N VAL A 603 -18.08 19.82 23.38
CA VAL A 603 -18.99 19.03 22.54
C VAL A 603 -20.42 19.40 22.86
N PHE A 604 -21.22 19.69 21.85
CA PHE A 604 -22.67 19.69 21.95
C PHE A 604 -23.21 18.38 21.39
N ILE A 605 -24.09 17.71 22.15
CA ILE A 605 -24.74 16.47 21.75
C ILE A 605 -25.67 16.77 20.56
N PRO A 606 -25.32 16.36 19.33
CA PRO A 606 -25.97 16.90 18.13
C PRO A 606 -27.46 16.58 18.02
N TYR A 607 -27.88 15.50 18.67
CA TYR A 607 -29.25 14.98 18.66
C TYR A 607 -29.98 15.15 20.02
N SER A 608 -29.55 16.07 20.88
CA SER A 608 -30.12 16.37 22.22
C SER A 608 -31.55 16.94 22.25
N ASP A 609 -32.22 17.07 21.09
CA ASP A 609 -33.52 17.75 20.91
C ASP A 609 -33.56 19.26 21.24
N ILE A 610 -32.43 19.84 21.63
CA ILE A 610 -32.30 21.26 21.95
C ILE A 610 -32.34 22.11 20.69
N LYS A 611 -33.32 23.02 20.63
CA LYS A 611 -33.52 23.95 19.52
C LYS A 611 -32.84 25.30 19.73
N ASN A 612 -32.78 25.74 20.98
CA ASN A 612 -32.26 27.04 21.35
C ASN A 612 -31.16 26.83 22.37
N PHE A 613 -29.94 27.23 22.04
CA PHE A 613 -28.81 27.16 22.96
C PHE A 613 -28.44 28.57 23.43
N VAL A 614 -28.54 28.80 24.74
CA VAL A 614 -28.06 30.02 25.38
C VAL A 614 -26.64 29.77 25.85
N VAL A 615 -25.71 30.54 25.32
CA VAL A 615 -24.29 30.44 25.67
C VAL A 615 -24.08 31.04 27.07
N PRO A 616 -23.46 30.30 28.01
CA PRO A 616 -23.14 30.80 29.36
C PRO A 616 -22.38 32.13 29.35
N SER A 617 -22.59 32.97 30.38
CA SER A 617 -21.92 34.27 30.53
C SER A 617 -20.40 34.16 30.68
N GLU A 618 -19.93 33.01 31.20
CA GLU A 618 -18.52 32.70 31.40
C GLU A 618 -17.80 32.28 30.12
N MET A 619 -18.54 31.98 29.04
CA MET A 619 -17.99 31.37 27.82
C MET A 619 -17.02 32.31 27.10
N GLU A 620 -15.81 31.80 26.84
CA GLU A 620 -14.75 32.47 26.09
C GLU A 620 -14.53 31.83 24.71
N VAL A 621 -14.68 30.50 24.62
CA VAL A 621 -14.34 29.71 23.43
C VAL A 621 -15.44 28.71 23.06
N ILE A 622 -15.87 28.72 21.80
CA ILE A 622 -16.55 27.55 21.19
C ILE A 622 -15.50 26.69 20.47
N GLY A 623 -15.35 25.44 20.91
CA GLY A 623 -14.37 24.49 20.41
C GLY A 623 -14.55 24.11 18.93
N SER A 624 -13.50 23.54 18.34
CA SER A 624 -13.56 23.05 16.96
C SER A 624 -14.59 21.94 16.85
N ASN A 625 -15.40 21.92 15.79
CA ASN A 625 -16.42 20.88 15.56
C ASN A 625 -17.46 20.71 16.69
N ALA A 626 -17.57 21.68 17.61
CA ALA A 626 -18.33 21.55 18.85
C ALA A 626 -19.83 21.26 18.63
N PHE A 627 -20.49 21.99 17.74
CA PHE A 627 -21.89 21.80 17.36
C PHE A 627 -22.05 21.02 16.04
N MET A 628 -20.96 20.45 15.51
CA MET A 628 -20.98 19.89 14.16
C MET A 628 -22.11 18.86 13.96
N GLY A 629 -22.87 19.03 12.87
CA GLY A 629 -23.92 18.10 12.48
C GLY A 629 -25.10 18.05 13.45
N SER A 630 -25.47 19.18 14.08
CA SER A 630 -26.61 19.30 15.00
C SER A 630 -27.89 19.70 14.25
N PRO A 631 -28.76 18.77 13.82
CA PRO A 631 -29.91 19.10 12.97
C PRO A 631 -31.08 19.72 13.75
N LYS A 632 -31.13 19.61 15.08
CA LYS A 632 -32.23 20.19 15.87
C LYS A 632 -31.95 21.62 16.33
N LEU A 633 -30.68 22.03 16.34
CA LEU A 633 -30.28 23.37 16.75
C LEU A 633 -30.78 24.41 15.73
N MET A 634 -31.59 25.34 16.21
CA MET A 634 -32.19 26.41 15.40
C MET A 634 -31.63 27.79 15.76
N ARG A 635 -31.32 28.03 17.03
CA ARG A 635 -30.92 29.36 17.52
C ARG A 635 -29.80 29.28 18.54
N VAL A 636 -28.85 30.20 18.46
CA VAL A 636 -27.76 30.35 19.43
C VAL A 636 -27.73 31.79 19.94
N PHE A 637 -27.78 31.95 21.26
CA PHE A 637 -27.82 33.25 21.93
C PHE A 637 -26.54 33.46 22.74
N PHE A 638 -25.70 34.38 22.30
CA PHE A 638 -24.53 34.86 23.02
C PHE A 638 -24.94 36.03 23.93
N SER A 639 -25.39 35.71 25.14
CA SER A 639 -25.89 36.68 26.12
C SER A 639 -24.79 37.30 27.00
N GLY A 640 -23.63 36.64 27.11
CA GLY A 640 -22.45 37.15 27.82
C GLY A 640 -21.57 38.09 26.98
N ASN A 641 -20.49 38.59 27.59
CA ASN A 641 -19.53 39.52 26.96
C ASN A 641 -18.09 38.99 26.87
N ARG A 642 -17.84 37.71 27.23
CA ARG A 642 -16.49 37.11 27.26
C ARG A 642 -16.10 36.30 26.03
N ILE A 643 -17.07 35.93 25.19
CA ILE A 643 -16.81 35.13 23.99
C ILE A 643 -15.81 35.88 23.10
N ASN A 644 -14.65 35.27 22.87
CA ASN A 644 -13.57 35.87 22.08
C ASN A 644 -13.14 34.97 20.92
N ARG A 645 -13.52 33.69 20.93
CA ARG A 645 -13.12 32.75 19.87
C ARG A 645 -14.20 31.71 19.53
N ILE A 646 -14.42 31.49 18.23
CA ILE A 646 -15.24 30.39 17.69
C ILE A 646 -14.37 29.62 16.70
N ASN A 647 -13.98 28.39 17.05
CA ASN A 647 -12.94 27.65 16.34
C ASN A 647 -13.42 26.98 15.04
N TYR A 648 -12.48 26.31 14.36
CA TYR A 648 -12.66 25.57 13.10
C TYR A 648 -13.94 24.72 13.08
N GLN A 649 -14.78 24.92 12.06
CA GLN A 649 -16.00 24.13 11.82
C GLN A 649 -16.94 23.99 13.03
N ALA A 650 -16.91 24.94 13.98
CA ALA A 650 -17.66 24.84 15.23
C ALA A 650 -19.17 24.59 15.03
N PHE A 651 -19.79 25.17 13.99
CA PHE A 651 -21.21 25.00 13.65
C PHE A 651 -21.43 24.28 12.32
N LYS A 652 -20.41 23.62 11.76
CA LYS A 652 -20.51 23.01 10.44
C LYS A 652 -21.66 22.00 10.39
N ASP A 653 -22.41 22.03 9.30
CA ASP A 653 -23.56 21.16 9.02
C ASP A 653 -24.71 21.27 10.04
N CYS A 654 -24.80 22.36 10.80
CA CYS A 654 -26.01 22.73 11.56
C CYS A 654 -27.09 23.23 10.60
N SER A 655 -27.75 22.31 9.89
CA SER A 655 -28.63 22.60 8.75
C SER A 655 -29.86 23.45 9.09
N ASN A 656 -30.39 23.34 10.32
CA ASN A 656 -31.57 24.09 10.77
C ASN A 656 -31.26 25.37 11.57
N LEU A 657 -29.98 25.68 11.78
CA LEU A 657 -29.55 26.90 12.45
C LEU A 657 -29.96 28.12 11.62
N ASN A 658 -30.86 28.93 12.15
CA ASN A 658 -31.50 30.04 11.46
C ASN A 658 -31.34 31.40 12.17
N LEU A 659 -30.87 31.41 13.42
CA LEU A 659 -30.56 32.63 14.15
C LEU A 659 -29.29 32.48 14.98
N VAL A 660 -28.36 33.42 14.81
CA VAL A 660 -27.25 33.65 15.74
C VAL A 660 -27.36 35.08 16.27
N PHE A 661 -27.52 35.20 17.59
CA PHE A 661 -27.78 36.47 18.27
C PHE A 661 -26.66 36.79 19.27
N PHE A 662 -26.12 38.00 19.22
CA PHE A 662 -25.19 38.55 20.20
C PHE A 662 -25.85 39.73 20.92
N ALA A 663 -25.97 39.64 22.24
CA ALA A 663 -26.64 40.67 23.05
C ALA A 663 -25.77 41.93 23.24
N SER A 664 -24.44 41.76 23.32
CA SER A 664 -23.51 42.86 23.61
C SER A 664 -23.02 43.53 22.35
N SER A 665 -23.03 44.87 22.35
CA SER A 665 -22.61 45.70 21.23
C SER A 665 -21.09 45.92 21.13
N LYS A 666 -20.30 45.44 22.11
CA LYS A 666 -18.85 45.73 22.24
C LYS A 666 -17.98 44.46 22.31
N ILE A 667 -18.35 43.41 21.59
CA ILE A 667 -17.58 42.15 21.55
C ILE A 667 -16.70 42.10 20.29
N GLU A 668 -15.50 41.54 20.44
CA GLU A 668 -14.64 41.08 19.34
C GLU A 668 -14.52 39.56 19.38
N VAL A 669 -14.81 38.89 18.27
CA VAL A 669 -14.72 37.42 18.16
C VAL A 669 -13.81 37.05 17.00
N THR A 670 -12.81 36.22 17.28
CA THR A 670 -12.01 35.56 16.25
C THR A 670 -12.71 34.30 15.78
N PHE A 671 -12.95 34.18 14.48
CA PHE A 671 -13.57 33.00 13.87
C PHE A 671 -12.52 32.13 13.17
N GLY A 672 -12.57 30.83 13.40
CA GLY A 672 -11.80 29.83 12.64
C GLY A 672 -12.29 29.70 11.20
N THR A 673 -11.73 28.77 10.44
CA THR A 673 -12.19 28.49 9.08
C THR A 673 -13.46 27.64 9.07
N GLU A 674 -14.32 27.85 8.07
CA GLU A 674 -15.53 27.04 7.80
C GLU A 674 -16.53 26.91 8.97
N VAL A 675 -16.60 27.91 9.85
CA VAL A 675 -17.42 27.86 11.08
C VAL A 675 -18.87 27.48 10.80
N PHE A 676 -19.49 28.11 9.81
CA PHE A 676 -20.90 27.91 9.44
C PHE A 676 -21.07 27.19 8.09
N LEU A 677 -20.06 26.41 7.66
CA LEU A 677 -20.17 25.63 6.42
C LEU A 677 -21.38 24.68 6.51
N GLY A 678 -22.23 24.60 5.49
CA GLY A 678 -23.45 23.78 5.50
C GLY A 678 -24.67 24.40 6.23
N CYS A 679 -24.53 25.55 6.91
CA CYS A 679 -25.64 26.26 7.57
C CYS A 679 -26.44 27.14 6.59
N ASN A 680 -27.14 26.53 5.64
CA ASN A 680 -27.84 27.28 4.58
C ASN A 680 -28.93 28.24 5.10
N ASN A 681 -29.55 27.94 6.23
CA ASN A 681 -30.56 28.81 6.81
C ASN A 681 -30.00 30.11 7.39
N LEU A 682 -28.69 30.17 7.71
CA LEU A 682 -28.02 31.40 8.15
C LEU A 682 -27.73 32.40 7.03
N LYS A 683 -27.99 32.02 5.77
CA LYS A 683 -27.86 32.89 4.60
C LYS A 683 -29.16 33.64 4.26
N LYS A 684 -30.21 33.45 5.07
CA LYS A 684 -31.52 34.09 4.90
C LYS A 684 -31.57 35.41 5.67
N CYS A 685 -32.53 36.24 5.30
CA CYS A 685 -32.72 37.55 5.91
C CYS A 685 -33.02 37.44 7.42
N GLY A 686 -32.41 38.31 8.23
CA GLY A 686 -32.59 38.34 9.68
C GLY A 686 -31.94 37.18 10.46
N SER A 687 -31.04 36.42 9.84
CA SER A 687 -30.40 35.27 10.48
C SER A 687 -29.27 35.61 11.46
N PHE A 688 -28.75 36.83 11.40
CA PHE A 688 -27.72 37.32 12.33
C PHE A 688 -28.13 38.66 12.93
N SER A 689 -28.08 38.73 14.26
CA SER A 689 -28.15 39.98 15.02
C SER A 689 -26.84 40.09 15.81
N VAL A 690 -25.87 40.84 15.26
CA VAL A 690 -24.48 40.88 15.74
C VAL A 690 -23.92 42.31 15.72
N PRO A 691 -22.93 42.66 16.56
CA PRO A 691 -22.27 43.96 16.49
C PRO A 691 -21.50 44.17 15.18
N PRO A 692 -21.21 45.43 14.79
CA PRO A 692 -20.52 45.75 13.53
C PRO A 692 -19.15 45.06 13.34
N SER A 693 -18.40 44.88 14.44
CA SER A 693 -17.13 44.15 14.47
C SER A 693 -17.29 42.72 13.96
N VAL A 694 -18.22 41.96 14.53
CA VAL A 694 -18.52 40.57 14.16
C VAL A 694 -19.12 40.45 12.77
N LYS A 695 -19.99 41.40 12.37
CA LYS A 695 -20.59 41.44 11.03
C LYS A 695 -19.53 41.46 9.93
N THR A 696 -18.49 42.28 10.09
CA THR A 696 -17.42 42.42 9.10
C THR A 696 -16.71 41.08 8.88
N THR A 697 -16.31 40.41 9.96
CA THR A 697 -15.65 39.10 9.89
C THR A 697 -16.54 38.03 9.24
N LEU A 698 -17.84 38.00 9.54
CA LEU A 698 -18.76 37.01 8.96
C LEU A 698 -18.99 37.23 7.46
N LEU A 699 -18.98 38.47 6.97
CA LEU A 699 -19.03 38.77 5.53
C LEU A 699 -17.81 38.20 4.80
N GLU A 700 -16.61 38.34 5.39
CA GLU A 700 -15.37 37.77 4.85
C GLU A 700 -15.40 36.23 4.81
N GLN A 701 -16.14 35.59 5.71
CA GLN A 701 -16.39 34.13 5.69
C GLN A 701 -17.49 33.69 4.69
N GLY A 702 -17.99 34.60 3.87
CA GLY A 702 -18.97 34.30 2.81
C GLY A 702 -20.42 34.22 3.28
N ILE A 703 -20.76 34.78 4.46
CA ILE A 703 -22.15 35.02 4.84
C ILE A 703 -22.67 36.23 4.05
N PRO A 704 -23.82 36.14 3.35
CA PRO A 704 -24.30 37.24 2.52
C PRO A 704 -24.84 38.39 3.35
N SER A 705 -24.72 39.61 2.84
CA SER A 705 -25.17 40.85 3.53
C SER A 705 -26.66 40.85 3.90
N ILE A 706 -27.50 40.14 3.13
CA ILE A 706 -28.93 39.98 3.42
C ILE A 706 -29.17 39.35 4.80
N ALA A 707 -28.24 38.53 5.31
CA ALA A 707 -28.39 37.85 6.58
C ALA A 707 -28.39 38.77 7.81
N PHE A 708 -27.94 40.01 7.65
CA PHE A 708 -27.84 41.04 8.70
C PHE A 708 -28.87 42.16 8.55
N LYS A 709 -29.90 41.97 7.73
CA LYS A 709 -30.98 42.96 7.57
C LYS A 709 -32.10 42.68 8.56
N ASP A 710 -32.57 43.74 9.21
CA ASP A 710 -33.74 43.70 10.11
C ASP A 710 -35.05 43.84 9.31
N ASP A 711 -35.03 44.59 8.20
CA ASP A 711 -36.17 44.80 7.31
C ASP A 711 -36.11 43.86 6.10
N CYS A 712 -36.69 42.67 6.26
CA CYS A 712 -36.82 41.69 5.20
C CYS A 712 -38.11 41.92 4.41
N GLU A 713 -38.04 42.08 3.09
CA GLU A 713 -39.25 42.10 2.24
C GLU A 713 -40.01 40.79 2.45
N THR A 714 -41.11 40.87 3.20
CA THR A 714 -42.04 39.76 3.32
C THR A 714 -42.76 39.64 1.98
N SER A 715 -42.57 38.52 1.29
CA SER A 715 -43.46 38.12 0.19
C SER A 715 -44.81 37.66 0.76
N VAL A 716 -45.46 38.53 1.55
CA VAL A 716 -46.88 38.43 1.89
C VAL A 716 -47.59 39.41 0.97
N THR A 717 -47.95 38.97 -0.23
CA THR A 717 -48.95 39.71 -1.01
C THR A 717 -50.28 39.59 -0.28
N CYS A 718 -50.73 40.66 0.37
CA CYS A 718 -52.13 40.81 0.78
C CYS A 718 -53.03 40.81 -0.47
N LYS A 719 -53.43 39.62 -0.93
CA LYS A 719 -54.67 39.49 -1.70
C LYS A 719 -55.80 39.32 -0.69
N ILE A 720 -56.57 40.39 -0.51
CA ILE A 720 -57.90 40.34 0.10
C ILE A 720 -58.71 39.29 -0.69
N ARG A 721 -59.10 38.19 -0.03
CA ARG A 721 -60.21 37.35 -0.47
C ARG A 721 -61.46 37.83 0.28
N PRO A 722 -62.53 38.29 -0.39
CA PRO A 722 -63.80 38.44 0.27
C PRO A 722 -64.33 37.04 0.62
N ASP A 723 -65.00 36.96 1.77
CA ASP A 723 -65.71 35.81 2.31
C ASP A 723 -64.88 34.67 2.92
N PHE A 724 -64.58 34.85 4.21
CA PHE A 724 -64.71 33.76 5.17
C PHE A 724 -65.37 34.29 6.45
N LYS A 725 -66.64 33.93 6.67
CA LYS A 725 -67.30 34.10 7.96
C LYS A 725 -66.63 33.18 8.97
N ILE A 726 -65.89 33.74 9.92
CA ILE A 726 -65.48 33.02 11.12
C ILE A 726 -66.57 33.22 12.18
N SER A 727 -67.05 32.10 12.72
CA SER A 727 -68.02 32.04 13.82
C SER A 727 -67.46 32.72 15.07
N SER A 728 -68.31 33.48 15.77
CA SER A 728 -68.03 34.26 16.98
C SER A 728 -67.75 33.43 18.24
N ALA A 729 -67.37 32.15 18.11
CA ALA A 729 -67.24 31.21 19.22
C ALA A 729 -65.81 31.03 19.76
N TYR A 730 -64.79 31.69 19.21
CA TYR A 730 -63.38 31.44 19.60
C TYR A 730 -62.58 32.69 19.97
N LEU A 731 -63.23 33.81 20.28
CA LEU A 731 -62.56 35.03 20.73
C LEU A 731 -62.83 35.31 22.22
N PHE A 732 -61.73 35.21 22.98
CA PHE A 732 -61.41 35.82 24.28
C PHE A 732 -61.86 35.14 25.59
N PRO A 733 -61.21 35.47 26.72
CA PRO A 733 -59.78 35.79 26.96
C PRO A 733 -59.24 35.03 28.18
N PHE A 734 -57.92 35.06 28.46
CA PHE A 734 -57.41 35.36 29.82
C PHE A 734 -55.90 35.65 29.75
N ILE A 735 -55.59 36.95 29.63
CA ILE A 735 -54.41 37.58 30.22
C ILE A 735 -54.88 38.14 31.57
N THR A 736 -54.12 37.91 32.63
CA THR A 736 -54.07 38.80 33.79
C THR A 736 -52.61 38.99 34.21
N MET A 737 -52.16 40.25 34.24
CA MET A 737 -51.08 40.72 35.11
C MET A 737 -51.67 41.85 35.98
N ASN A 738 -51.24 41.87 37.23
CA ASN A 738 -51.77 42.63 38.37
C ASN A 738 -51.54 44.15 38.31
N VAL A 739 -52.39 44.87 39.05
CA VAL A 739 -51.93 45.80 40.11
C VAL A 739 -52.34 45.20 41.44
#